data_AF-A0A061BBQ8-F1
#
_entry.id   AF-A0A061BBQ8-F1
#
_cell.length_a   1.000
_cell.length_b   1.000
_cell.length_c   1.000
_cell.angle_alpha   90.00
_cell.angle_beta   90.00
_cell.angle_gamma   90.00
#
_symmetry.space_group_name_H-M   'P 1'
#
loop_
_entity.id
_entity.type
_entity.pdbx_description
1 polymer ?
#
loop_
_entity_poly.entity_id
_entity_poly.type
_entity_poly.pdbx_seq_one_letter_code
_entity_poly.pdbx_strand_id
1 'polypeptide(L)'
;MLSGNGRRSKIRAPKKNLANEINFEESWSVLGEAISEIQGKNASKLSFEELYRKSYNLVLRKYGKQLYDSVNKLVGAHLLDVNEKLKLHLAKDTDRHVFLKEVSNQWSDHLLSMRMISDVLMYLDRVYAKENHLPLIYDVGINLFRDNVIKHDNIYLGNILNTYLLEEITNNRNGLIVDIFLVKSVITMFESFLEDEKTLESGENYYLKYFEPYYLDRTFDYYEKLSTEVFEGGHGTAYLKKIDEMIDNEQGKCALYIPQVTYDKLISLVDKVLISSKIDKVMRFTNEGLKYWVLNNKFEDLSLLYKLLSRVQHYDGLNVQLKEIIMEEGSLLEEQDATPEPTAKGKKGPSSGKKSTAHAIAWIEKMIALKDKYDLISKSLGNDAQIQKNIDNAFVEFLNKNPKLSEYLSLYIDDYVKKSADKSEDELNQVISKSISIFRFIKDKDLFEKYYKNHLAKRLLKSSKDIERTLISKFKNEIGSSFTSKFEGMFRDINVSRDVTKGFNHKNFEVNVLTKTFWPIQPQDSQQEVVLPSQLEEMKDAFTKHYLTLHSGRNLSWAYNFGSVDIRIKFDKKVHELNMSVYCGIVVLLFGEHDELTFSQIEMLTKIPKPDLIRSLQSLAVAPRTRILTKTPMSKEINPDDVFTFNYAFSSSMTKVKVMTVVNKVETDSERSKTLEKVDEDRKFELDAAIVRVMKSRKTATYNELVSETVRLVARFKPSPQFIKKRIETLLEREYLQRDDNDRTVYHYLA
;
A
#
# COMPACT_ATOMS: atom_id res chain seq x y z
N MET A 1 -24.72 -23.91 -95.56
CA MET A 1 -26.01 -23.22 -95.32
C MET A 1 -25.85 -22.50 -93.98
N LEU A 2 -25.99 -21.19 -93.79
CA LEU A 2 -26.79 -20.16 -94.45
C LEU A 2 -26.03 -18.82 -94.55
N SER A 3 -26.46 -18.03 -95.54
CA SER A 3 -26.15 -16.63 -95.83
C SER A 3 -26.68 -15.66 -94.75
N GLY A 4 -26.02 -14.51 -94.59
CA GLY A 4 -26.49 -13.39 -93.77
C GLY A 4 -25.74 -12.09 -94.06
N ASN A 5 -26.01 -11.51 -95.23
CA ASN A 5 -25.51 -10.19 -95.66
C ASN A 5 -26.12 -9.06 -94.81
N GLY A 6 -25.29 -8.24 -94.16
CA GLY A 6 -25.70 -7.02 -93.46
C GLY A 6 -24.77 -5.84 -93.79
N ARG A 7 -25.22 -4.93 -94.66
CA ARG A 7 -24.54 -3.71 -95.11
C ARG A 7 -24.07 -2.84 -93.93
N ARG A 8 -22.75 -2.59 -93.81
CA ARG A 8 -22.22 -1.50 -92.97
C ARG A 8 -22.45 -0.15 -93.66
N SER A 9 -23.34 0.66 -93.11
CA SER A 9 -23.50 2.07 -93.45
C SER A 9 -22.24 2.85 -93.06
N LYS A 10 -21.49 3.38 -94.03
CA LYS A 10 -20.41 4.34 -93.77
C LYS A 10 -21.04 5.68 -93.34
N ILE A 11 -20.98 5.97 -92.04
CA ILE A 11 -21.28 7.29 -91.48
C ILE A 11 -20.21 8.26 -91.99
N ARG A 12 -20.61 9.27 -92.78
CA ARG A 12 -19.72 10.37 -93.15
C ARG A 12 -19.46 11.24 -91.91
N ALA A 13 -18.19 11.52 -91.61
CA ALA A 13 -17.84 12.49 -90.59
C ALA A 13 -18.47 13.86 -90.92
N PRO A 14 -19.10 14.53 -89.95
CA PRO A 14 -19.59 15.89 -90.16
C PRO A 14 -18.40 16.83 -90.46
N LYS A 15 -18.60 17.80 -91.35
CA LYS A 15 -17.61 18.85 -91.63
C LYS A 15 -17.26 19.55 -90.32
N LYS A 16 -15.95 19.71 -90.02
CA LYS A 16 -15.45 20.58 -88.96
C LYS A 16 -16.09 21.98 -89.14
N ASN A 17 -17.00 22.37 -88.24
CA ASN A 17 -17.27 23.78 -88.03
C ASN A 17 -16.01 24.39 -87.40
N LEU A 18 -15.18 25.06 -88.20
CA LEU A 18 -14.08 25.92 -87.75
C LEU A 18 -14.58 27.25 -87.14
N ALA A 19 -15.85 27.35 -86.74
CA ALA A 19 -16.50 28.62 -86.42
C ALA A 19 -16.42 29.03 -84.94
N ASN A 20 -15.46 28.52 -84.16
CA ASN A 20 -15.12 29.07 -82.85
C ASN A 20 -13.72 28.58 -82.49
N GLU A 21 -12.65 29.19 -82.98
CA GLU A 21 -11.34 29.07 -82.34
C GLU A 21 -11.39 29.94 -81.07
N ILE A 22 -11.52 29.30 -79.90
CA ILE A 22 -11.42 30.03 -78.62
C ILE A 22 -9.96 30.36 -78.43
N ASN A 23 -9.63 31.65 -78.46
CA ASN A 23 -8.31 32.15 -78.14
C ASN A 23 -8.10 32.07 -76.62
N PHE A 24 -7.03 31.38 -76.20
CA PHE A 24 -6.66 31.25 -74.79
C PHE A 24 -6.36 32.62 -74.19
N GLU A 25 -5.65 33.50 -74.89
CA GLU A 25 -5.21 34.80 -74.34
C GLU A 25 -6.39 35.73 -74.07
N GLU A 26 -7.37 35.77 -74.97
CA GLU A 26 -8.57 36.60 -74.80
C GLU A 26 -9.45 36.09 -73.65
N SER A 27 -9.59 34.77 -73.51
CA SER A 27 -10.36 34.16 -72.42
C SER A 27 -9.61 34.25 -71.08
N TRP A 28 -8.29 34.12 -71.10
CA TRP A 28 -7.41 34.26 -69.93
C TRP A 28 -7.35 35.71 -69.46
N SER A 29 -7.33 36.70 -70.34
CA SER A 29 -7.34 38.11 -69.95
C SER A 29 -8.58 38.44 -69.09
N VAL A 30 -9.75 37.96 -69.51
CA VAL A 30 -11.01 38.17 -68.75
C VAL A 30 -11.01 37.38 -67.44
N LEU A 31 -10.51 36.13 -67.43
CA LEU A 31 -10.44 35.33 -66.20
C LEU A 31 -9.40 35.89 -65.22
N GLY A 32 -8.24 36.34 -65.72
CA GLY A 32 -7.18 36.95 -64.92
C GLY A 32 -7.61 38.26 -64.29
N GLU A 33 -8.27 39.14 -65.07
CA GLU A 33 -8.85 40.39 -64.55
C GLU A 33 -9.92 40.10 -63.49
N ALA A 34 -10.79 39.10 -63.71
CA ALA A 34 -11.77 38.68 -62.72
C ALA A 34 -11.13 38.14 -61.43
N ILE A 35 -10.05 37.35 -61.52
CA ILE A 35 -9.32 36.86 -60.35
C ILE A 35 -8.67 38.04 -59.60
N SER A 36 -8.08 39.01 -60.31
CA SER A 36 -7.54 40.23 -59.71
C SER A 36 -8.62 41.09 -59.03
N GLU A 37 -9.82 41.20 -59.61
CA GLU A 37 -10.96 41.89 -58.98
C GLU A 37 -11.49 41.15 -57.76
N ILE A 38 -11.47 39.80 -57.75
CA ILE A 38 -11.79 39.00 -56.56
C ILE A 38 -10.79 39.28 -55.44
N GLN A 39 -9.49 39.22 -55.74
CA GLN A 39 -8.41 39.52 -54.79
C GLN A 39 -8.43 41.00 -54.32
N GLY A 40 -8.92 41.91 -55.18
CA GLY A 40 -9.15 43.33 -54.88
C GLY A 40 -10.45 43.64 -54.12
N LYS A 41 -11.19 42.62 -53.65
CA LYS A 41 -12.47 42.73 -52.92
C LYS A 41 -13.62 43.36 -53.72
N ASN A 42 -13.58 43.31 -55.04
CA ASN A 42 -14.57 43.89 -55.95
C ASN A 42 -15.44 42.82 -56.65
N ALA A 43 -15.57 41.64 -56.06
CA ALA A 43 -16.21 40.50 -56.70
C ALA A 43 -17.71 40.66 -57.02
N SER A 44 -18.39 41.63 -56.41
CA SER A 44 -19.82 41.90 -56.64
C SER A 44 -20.15 42.37 -58.06
N LYS A 45 -19.14 42.84 -58.82
CA LYS A 45 -19.28 43.30 -60.20
C LYS A 45 -19.17 42.17 -61.23
N LEU A 46 -18.87 40.94 -60.80
CA LEU A 46 -18.55 39.82 -61.68
C LEU A 46 -19.74 38.88 -61.88
N SER A 47 -19.92 38.39 -63.11
CA SER A 47 -20.85 37.31 -63.42
C SER A 47 -20.16 35.96 -63.29
N PHE A 48 -20.37 35.27 -62.16
CA PHE A 48 -19.77 33.95 -61.89
C PHE A 48 -20.15 32.89 -62.93
N GLU A 49 -21.36 32.96 -63.48
CA GLU A 49 -21.81 32.04 -64.52
C GLU A 49 -21.05 32.23 -65.84
N GLU A 50 -20.81 33.47 -66.25
CA GLU A 50 -20.04 33.76 -67.46
C GLU A 50 -18.58 33.35 -67.32
N LEU A 51 -17.98 33.64 -66.17
CA LEU A 51 -16.61 33.24 -65.85
C LEU A 51 -16.46 31.71 -65.81
N TYR A 52 -17.42 31.02 -65.19
CA TYR A 52 -17.47 29.55 -65.18
C TYR A 52 -17.61 28.97 -66.59
N ARG A 53 -18.48 29.53 -67.45
CA ARG A 53 -18.62 29.07 -68.85
C ARG A 53 -17.31 29.24 -69.63
N LYS A 54 -16.58 30.34 -69.40
CA LYS A 54 -15.27 30.58 -70.03
C LYS A 54 -14.22 29.57 -69.53
N SER A 55 -14.12 29.34 -68.22
CA SER A 55 -13.19 28.35 -67.65
C SER A 55 -13.52 26.93 -68.13
N TYR A 56 -14.81 26.56 -68.15
CA TYR A 56 -15.30 25.29 -68.69
C TYR A 56 -14.88 25.05 -70.15
N ASN A 57 -15.08 26.05 -71.02
CA ASN A 57 -14.74 25.95 -72.43
C ASN A 57 -13.23 25.82 -72.68
N LEU A 58 -12.40 26.46 -71.85
CA LEU A 58 -10.93 26.34 -71.92
C LEU A 58 -10.46 24.94 -71.54
N VAL A 59 -11.00 24.38 -70.46
CA VAL A 59 -10.66 23.01 -70.01
C VAL A 59 -11.12 21.97 -71.03
N LEU A 60 -12.33 22.11 -71.60
CA LEU A 60 -12.87 21.21 -72.63
C LEU A 60 -11.96 21.15 -73.89
N ARG A 61 -11.23 22.23 -74.17
CA ARG A 61 -10.31 22.35 -75.31
C ARG A 61 -8.87 21.97 -75.01
N LYS A 62 -8.61 21.29 -73.88
CA LYS A 62 -7.29 20.83 -73.43
C LYS A 62 -6.32 21.94 -72.99
N TYR A 63 -6.81 23.15 -72.68
CA TYR A 63 -5.97 24.22 -72.08
C TYR A 63 -5.90 24.14 -70.55
N GLY A 64 -6.33 23.04 -69.92
CA GLY A 64 -6.36 22.89 -68.45
C GLY A 64 -5.02 23.12 -67.77
N LYS A 65 -3.91 22.59 -68.32
CA LYS A 65 -2.56 22.79 -67.77
C LYS A 65 -2.16 24.26 -67.73
N GLN A 66 -2.29 24.93 -68.87
CA GLN A 66 -1.91 26.32 -69.01
C GLN A 66 -2.79 27.22 -68.14
N LEU A 67 -4.08 26.91 -67.99
CA LEU A 67 -4.98 27.63 -67.09
C LEU A 67 -4.55 27.47 -65.62
N TYR A 68 -4.27 26.25 -65.18
CA TYR A 68 -3.82 25.97 -63.82
C TYR A 68 -2.50 26.70 -63.47
N ASP A 69 -1.50 26.60 -64.35
CA ASP A 69 -0.20 27.25 -64.16
C ASP A 69 -0.32 28.79 -64.13
N SER A 70 -1.19 29.35 -64.98
CA SER A 70 -1.43 30.79 -65.04
C SER A 70 -2.15 31.32 -63.80
N VAL A 71 -3.11 30.57 -63.24
CA VAL A 71 -3.77 30.92 -61.96
C VAL A 71 -2.75 30.93 -60.83
N ASN A 72 -1.90 29.91 -60.73
CA ASN A 72 -0.89 29.83 -59.68
C ASN A 72 0.10 31.01 -59.73
N LYS A 73 0.53 31.40 -60.94
CA LYS A 73 1.40 32.56 -61.14
C LYS A 73 0.74 33.87 -60.72
N LEU A 74 -0.52 34.08 -61.12
CA LEU A 74 -1.26 35.31 -60.80
C LEU A 74 -1.49 35.43 -59.29
N VAL A 75 -1.94 34.36 -58.64
CA VAL A 75 -2.15 34.32 -57.19
C VAL A 75 -0.83 34.50 -56.44
N GLY A 76 0.24 33.83 -56.86
CA GLY A 76 1.58 34.00 -56.27
C GLY A 76 2.09 35.44 -56.36
N ALA A 77 1.94 36.09 -57.52
CA ALA A 77 2.35 37.49 -57.70
C ALA A 77 1.58 38.45 -56.77
N HIS A 78 0.27 38.25 -56.59
CA HIS A 78 -0.51 39.03 -55.64
C HIS A 78 -0.03 38.82 -54.20
N LEU A 79 0.29 37.58 -53.81
CA LEU A 79 0.78 37.27 -52.46
C LEU A 79 2.16 37.86 -52.16
N LEU A 80 3.03 38.03 -53.17
CA LEU A 80 4.28 38.77 -53.02
C LEU A 80 4.04 40.26 -52.72
N ASP A 81 3.06 40.88 -53.35
CA ASP A 81 2.65 42.25 -53.02
C ASP A 81 2.06 42.36 -51.61
N VAL A 82 1.29 41.36 -51.17
CA VAL A 82 0.81 41.25 -49.77
C VAL A 82 1.99 41.12 -48.80
N ASN A 83 3.00 40.30 -49.12
CA ASN A 83 4.21 40.14 -48.30
C ASN A 83 4.96 41.47 -48.13
N GLU A 84 5.17 42.22 -49.21
CA GLU A 84 5.81 43.54 -49.16
C GLU A 84 5.00 44.56 -48.35
N LYS A 85 3.66 44.56 -48.49
CA LYS A 85 2.78 45.39 -47.65
C LYS A 85 2.90 45.07 -46.17
N LEU A 86 2.97 43.79 -45.81
CA LEU A 86 3.15 43.35 -44.42
C LEU A 86 4.52 43.77 -43.87
N LYS A 87 5.60 43.64 -44.65
CA LYS A 87 6.93 44.15 -44.26
C LYS A 87 6.94 45.66 -44.07
N LEU A 88 6.30 46.42 -44.95
CA LEU A 88 6.17 47.87 -44.82
C LEU A 88 5.36 48.27 -43.57
N HIS A 89 4.35 47.48 -43.21
CA HIS A 89 3.58 47.69 -41.98
C HIS A 89 4.43 47.42 -40.73
N LEU A 90 5.28 46.39 -40.78
CA LEU A 90 6.23 46.09 -39.70
C LEU A 90 7.29 47.19 -39.54
N ALA A 91 7.82 47.72 -40.65
CA ALA A 91 8.83 48.78 -40.66
C ALA A 91 8.34 50.12 -40.05
N LYS A 92 7.02 50.29 -39.86
CA LYS A 92 6.41 51.46 -39.22
C LYS A 92 6.38 51.38 -37.69
N ASP A 93 7.05 50.40 -37.10
CA ASP A 93 7.09 50.16 -35.64
C ASP A 93 5.68 49.99 -35.05
N THR A 94 4.87 49.19 -35.74
CA THR A 94 3.47 48.95 -35.37
C THR A 94 3.38 48.01 -34.18
N ASP A 95 2.39 48.22 -33.31
CA ASP A 95 2.08 47.33 -32.18
C ASP A 95 1.96 45.86 -32.63
N ARG A 96 2.55 44.96 -31.85
CA ARG A 96 2.63 43.51 -32.08
C ARG A 96 1.25 42.90 -32.30
N HIS A 97 0.29 43.28 -31.45
CA HIS A 97 -1.09 42.80 -31.55
C HIS A 97 -1.76 43.26 -32.85
N VAL A 98 -1.52 44.51 -33.26
CA VAL A 98 -2.05 45.06 -34.52
C VAL A 98 -1.45 44.32 -35.72
N PHE A 99 -0.16 44.01 -35.68
CA PHE A 99 0.50 43.23 -36.72
C PHE A 99 -0.07 41.81 -36.85
N LEU A 100 -0.24 41.10 -35.73
CA LEU A 100 -0.86 39.76 -35.73
C LEU A 100 -2.29 39.79 -36.31
N LYS A 101 -3.07 40.81 -35.94
CA LYS A 101 -4.43 41.01 -36.46
C LYS A 101 -4.43 41.27 -37.96
N GLU A 102 -3.51 42.09 -38.45
CA GLU A 102 -3.40 42.37 -39.89
C GLU A 102 -3.06 41.10 -40.67
N VAL A 103 -2.11 40.29 -40.21
CA VAL A 103 -1.79 39.01 -40.85
C VAL A 103 -2.99 38.06 -40.84
N SER A 104 -3.71 37.96 -39.72
CA SER A 104 -4.93 37.14 -39.62
C SER A 104 -6.04 37.62 -40.57
N ASN A 105 -6.17 38.94 -40.77
CA ASN A 105 -7.13 39.52 -41.71
C ASN A 105 -6.76 39.18 -43.15
N GLN A 106 -5.49 39.39 -43.55
CA GLN A 106 -5.00 39.05 -44.89
C GLN A 106 -5.14 37.56 -45.19
N TRP A 107 -4.92 36.69 -44.20
CA TRP A 107 -5.18 35.26 -44.33
C TRP A 107 -6.65 34.95 -44.56
N SER A 108 -7.55 35.55 -43.78
CA SER A 108 -9.00 35.35 -43.92
C SER A 108 -9.53 35.85 -45.26
N ASP A 109 -9.06 37.01 -45.70
CA ASP A 109 -9.37 37.60 -47.01
C ASP A 109 -8.88 36.72 -48.16
N HIS A 110 -7.68 36.15 -48.04
CA HIS A 110 -7.12 35.23 -49.02
C HIS A 110 -7.93 33.94 -49.12
N LEU A 111 -8.30 33.31 -47.98
CA LEU A 111 -9.15 32.11 -47.98
C LEU A 111 -10.52 32.36 -48.62
N LEU A 112 -11.14 33.51 -48.35
CA LEU A 112 -12.39 33.90 -48.99
C LEU A 112 -12.22 34.05 -50.51
N SER A 113 -11.15 34.74 -50.94
CA SER A 113 -10.81 34.92 -52.35
C SER A 113 -10.59 33.58 -53.05
N MET A 114 -9.85 32.66 -52.42
CA MET A 114 -9.57 31.34 -52.98
C MET A 114 -10.82 30.46 -53.08
N ARG A 115 -11.77 30.57 -52.16
CA ARG A 115 -13.07 29.89 -52.26
C ARG A 115 -13.83 30.35 -53.50
N MET A 116 -13.89 31.67 -53.72
CA MET A 116 -14.56 32.27 -54.87
C MET A 116 -13.86 31.91 -56.20
N ILE A 117 -12.52 31.86 -56.20
CA ILE A 117 -11.73 31.43 -57.38
C ILE A 117 -11.97 29.94 -57.69
N SER A 118 -12.02 29.08 -56.67
CA SER A 118 -12.32 27.65 -56.85
C SER A 118 -13.76 27.45 -57.37
N ASP A 119 -14.74 28.25 -56.93
CA ASP A 119 -16.10 28.20 -57.48
C ASP A 119 -16.15 28.55 -58.99
N VAL A 120 -15.40 29.58 -59.41
CA VAL A 120 -15.26 29.95 -60.84
C VAL A 120 -14.53 28.87 -61.64
N LEU A 121 -13.57 28.19 -61.03
CA LEU A 121 -12.73 27.16 -61.65
C LEU A 121 -13.19 25.73 -61.33
N MET A 122 -14.42 25.54 -60.85
CA MET A 122 -14.92 24.24 -60.36
C MET A 122 -14.75 23.09 -61.38
N TYR A 123 -14.86 23.38 -62.68
CA TYR A 123 -14.66 22.36 -63.72
C TYR A 123 -13.18 21.99 -63.93
N LEU A 124 -12.26 22.94 -63.74
CA LEU A 124 -10.81 22.68 -63.73
C LEU A 124 -10.45 21.73 -62.58
N ASP A 125 -10.99 21.99 -61.37
CA ASP A 125 -10.78 21.15 -60.19
C ASP A 125 -11.35 19.73 -60.39
N ARG A 126 -12.59 19.61 -60.87
CA ARG A 126 -13.28 18.31 -61.01
C ARG A 126 -12.70 17.40 -62.09
N VAL A 127 -12.21 17.99 -63.19
CA VAL A 127 -11.76 17.24 -64.37
C VAL A 127 -10.24 17.23 -64.43
N TYR A 128 -9.62 18.38 -64.66
CA TYR A 128 -8.19 18.44 -64.94
C TYR A 128 -7.33 18.12 -63.71
N ALA A 129 -7.60 18.75 -62.55
CA ALA A 129 -6.79 18.51 -61.35
C ALA A 129 -6.90 17.06 -60.89
N LYS A 130 -8.12 16.51 -60.90
CA LYS A 130 -8.39 15.10 -60.53
C LYS A 130 -7.76 14.08 -61.49
N GLU A 131 -7.83 14.31 -62.80
CA GLU A 131 -7.23 13.41 -63.81
C GLU A 131 -5.69 13.40 -63.75
N ASN A 132 -5.08 14.51 -63.34
CA ASN A 132 -3.61 14.66 -63.28
C ASN A 132 -3.05 14.50 -61.86
N HIS A 133 -3.87 14.12 -60.87
CA HIS A 133 -3.47 14.01 -59.46
C HIS A 133 -2.82 15.29 -58.90
N LEU A 134 -3.29 16.46 -59.33
CA LEU A 134 -2.84 17.75 -58.82
C LEU A 134 -3.73 18.21 -57.64
N PRO A 135 -3.21 19.01 -56.70
CA PRO A 135 -4.03 19.63 -55.66
C PRO A 135 -5.14 20.50 -56.23
N LEU A 136 -6.21 20.68 -55.47
CA LEU A 136 -7.30 21.57 -55.83
C LEU A 136 -6.82 23.03 -55.74
N ILE A 137 -7.40 23.92 -56.53
CA ILE A 137 -7.01 25.33 -56.55
C ILE A 137 -7.06 25.97 -55.15
N TYR A 138 -8.05 25.61 -54.33
CA TYR A 138 -8.14 26.08 -52.94
C TYR A 138 -6.90 25.66 -52.11
N ASP A 139 -6.48 24.40 -52.19
CA ASP A 139 -5.32 23.86 -51.46
C ASP A 139 -4.00 24.47 -51.97
N VAL A 140 -3.90 24.69 -53.29
CA VAL A 140 -2.78 25.43 -53.89
C VAL A 140 -2.72 26.85 -53.33
N GLY A 141 -3.86 27.51 -53.16
CA GLY A 141 -3.94 28.85 -52.55
C GLY A 141 -3.34 28.89 -51.16
N ILE A 142 -3.59 27.87 -50.32
CA ILE A 142 -3.00 27.74 -48.99
C ILE A 142 -1.47 27.60 -49.08
N ASN A 143 -0.99 26.72 -49.96
CA ASN A 143 0.44 26.50 -50.19
C ASN A 143 1.15 27.75 -50.74
N LEU A 144 0.50 28.50 -51.64
CA LEU A 144 1.04 29.74 -52.18
C LEU A 144 1.15 30.82 -51.10
N PHE A 145 0.23 30.88 -50.14
CA PHE A 145 0.35 31.80 -49.00
C PHE A 145 1.51 31.41 -48.09
N ARG A 146 1.65 30.12 -47.78
CA ARG A 146 2.81 29.58 -47.05
C ARG A 146 4.12 29.97 -47.71
N ASP A 147 4.25 29.79 -49.02
CA ASP A 147 5.53 29.96 -49.74
C ASP A 147 5.86 31.43 -50.01
N ASN A 148 4.89 32.22 -50.46
CA ASN A 148 5.11 33.61 -50.89
C ASN A 148 4.95 34.63 -49.76
N VAL A 149 4.25 34.29 -48.66
CA VAL A 149 4.06 35.19 -47.51
C VAL A 149 4.91 34.76 -46.33
N ILE A 150 4.77 33.51 -45.86
CA ILE A 150 5.36 33.09 -44.58
C ILE A 150 6.82 32.64 -44.73
N LYS A 151 7.12 31.80 -45.72
CA LYS A 151 8.46 31.25 -45.97
C LYS A 151 9.35 32.13 -46.85
N HIS A 152 8.78 33.17 -47.46
CA HIS A 152 9.53 34.10 -48.31
C HIS A 152 10.67 34.77 -47.52
N ASP A 153 11.78 35.07 -48.21
CA ASP A 153 13.02 35.61 -47.65
C ASP A 153 13.51 34.89 -46.39
N ASN A 154 13.76 33.58 -46.50
CA ASN A 154 14.24 32.74 -45.40
C ASN A 154 13.34 32.78 -44.16
N ILE A 155 12.02 32.77 -44.35
CA ILE A 155 11.03 32.72 -43.25
C ILE A 155 11.11 33.97 -42.34
N TYR A 156 11.45 35.13 -42.89
CA TYR A 156 11.58 36.37 -42.10
C TYR A 156 10.28 36.71 -41.35
N LEU A 157 9.16 36.82 -42.07
CA LEU A 157 7.85 37.11 -41.46
C LEU A 157 7.39 35.97 -40.55
N GLY A 158 7.64 34.71 -40.93
CA GLY A 158 7.30 33.55 -40.10
C GLY A 158 8.01 33.55 -38.74
N ASN A 159 9.29 33.93 -38.68
CA ASN A 159 10.04 34.02 -37.43
C ASN A 159 9.53 35.15 -36.51
N ILE A 160 9.17 36.29 -37.09
CA ILE A 160 8.57 37.41 -36.35
C ILE A 160 7.20 37.02 -35.80
N LEU A 161 6.36 36.37 -36.61
CA LEU A 161 5.07 35.86 -36.18
C LEU A 161 5.20 34.84 -35.05
N ASN A 162 6.14 33.90 -35.17
CA ASN A 162 6.44 32.95 -34.09
C ASN A 162 6.82 33.69 -32.80
N THR A 163 7.68 34.71 -32.89
CA THR A 163 8.13 35.48 -31.73
C THR A 163 6.96 36.24 -31.07
N TYR A 164 6.17 36.98 -31.84
CA TYR A 164 5.04 37.74 -31.30
C TYR A 164 3.95 36.84 -30.74
N LEU A 165 3.68 35.69 -31.38
CA LEU A 165 2.72 34.71 -30.87
C LEU A 165 3.19 34.12 -29.52
N LEU A 166 4.47 33.80 -29.37
CA LEU A 166 5.04 33.33 -28.10
C LEU A 166 5.00 34.41 -27.01
N GLU A 167 5.20 35.67 -27.36
CA GLU A 167 5.08 36.80 -26.43
C GLU A 167 3.64 37.00 -25.95
N GLU A 168 2.64 36.92 -26.85
CA GLU A 168 1.22 36.97 -26.47
C GLU A 168 0.85 35.82 -25.52
N ILE A 169 1.35 34.60 -25.77
CA ILE A 169 1.16 33.47 -24.86
C ILE A 169 1.82 33.74 -23.50
N THR A 170 3.01 34.34 -23.49
CA THR A 170 3.73 34.71 -22.25
C THR A 170 2.98 35.81 -21.48
N ASN A 171 2.42 36.80 -22.19
CA ASN A 171 1.58 37.85 -21.60
C ASN A 171 0.33 37.25 -20.95
N ASN A 172 -0.32 36.30 -21.63
CA ASN A 172 -1.44 35.55 -21.07
C ASN A 172 -1.02 34.78 -19.81
N ARG A 173 0.14 34.10 -19.82
CA ARG A 173 0.68 33.42 -18.62
C ARG A 173 0.88 34.39 -17.44
N ASN A 174 1.36 35.60 -17.70
CA ASN A 174 1.56 36.65 -16.71
C ASN A 174 0.25 37.36 -16.26
N GLY A 175 -0.91 36.94 -16.77
CA GLY A 175 -2.22 37.46 -16.37
C GLY A 175 -2.66 38.72 -17.13
N LEU A 176 -1.99 39.08 -18.22
CA LEU A 176 -2.43 40.16 -19.10
C LEU A 176 -3.59 39.68 -19.98
N ILE A 177 -4.50 40.58 -20.33
CA ILE A 177 -5.63 40.30 -21.22
C ILE A 177 -5.12 40.21 -22.65
N VAL A 178 -5.35 39.06 -23.29
CA VAL A 178 -4.91 38.76 -24.66
C VAL A 178 -6.13 38.35 -25.50
N ASP A 179 -6.14 38.70 -26.78
CA ASP A 179 -7.16 38.24 -27.72
C ASP A 179 -6.94 36.76 -28.07
N ILE A 180 -7.64 35.88 -27.36
CA ILE A 180 -7.55 34.42 -27.52
C ILE A 180 -8.01 33.99 -28.91
N PHE A 181 -8.96 34.70 -29.53
CA PHE A 181 -9.43 34.37 -30.87
C PHE A 181 -8.36 34.65 -31.91
N LEU A 182 -7.60 35.73 -31.73
CA LEU A 182 -6.47 36.04 -32.60
C LEU A 182 -5.37 34.99 -32.51
N VAL A 183 -4.95 34.62 -31.28
CA VAL A 183 -3.95 33.57 -31.05
C VAL A 183 -4.40 32.26 -31.71
N LYS A 184 -5.66 31.86 -31.50
CA LYS A 184 -6.24 30.67 -32.12
C LYS A 184 -6.25 30.75 -33.64
N SER A 185 -6.64 31.89 -34.21
CA SER A 185 -6.66 32.12 -35.66
C SER A 185 -5.26 31.90 -36.28
N VAL A 186 -4.22 32.50 -35.69
CA VAL A 186 -2.85 32.36 -36.17
C VAL A 186 -2.33 30.93 -36.02
N ILE A 187 -2.67 30.23 -34.93
CA ILE A 187 -2.32 28.81 -34.75
C ILE A 187 -3.01 27.94 -35.82
N THR A 188 -4.31 28.14 -36.05
CA THR A 188 -5.04 27.38 -37.08
C THR A 188 -4.52 27.66 -38.49
N MET A 189 -4.03 28.88 -38.74
CA MET A 189 -3.32 29.22 -39.97
C MET A 189 -2.03 28.39 -40.09
N PHE A 190 -1.21 28.32 -39.05
CA PHE A 190 0.01 27.51 -39.06
C PHE A 190 -0.26 26.00 -39.20
N GLU A 191 -1.37 25.50 -38.65
CA GLU A 191 -1.77 24.10 -38.81
C GLU A 191 -2.19 23.78 -40.27
N SER A 192 -2.76 24.76 -40.98
CA SER A 192 -3.22 24.59 -42.36
C SER A 192 -2.08 24.47 -43.38
N PHE A 193 -0.87 24.93 -43.03
CA PHE A 193 0.29 24.89 -43.91
C PHE A 193 0.99 23.53 -43.84
N LEU A 194 0.69 22.63 -44.76
CA LEU A 194 1.43 21.36 -44.92
C LEU A 194 2.87 21.63 -45.38
N GLU A 195 3.83 20.75 -45.12
CA GLU A 195 5.21 20.89 -45.64
C GLU A 195 5.38 20.34 -47.07
N ASP A 196 4.83 19.17 -47.35
CA ASP A 196 4.96 18.44 -48.62
C ASP A 196 3.62 17.82 -49.06
N GLU A 197 3.41 17.59 -50.36
CA GLU A 197 2.20 16.90 -50.86
C GLU A 197 2.16 15.41 -50.46
N LYS A 198 3.34 14.82 -50.19
CA LYS A 198 3.47 13.43 -49.74
C LYS A 198 3.29 13.26 -48.23
N THR A 199 3.25 14.34 -47.46
CA THR A 199 3.15 14.30 -45.99
C THR A 199 1.70 14.26 -45.47
N LEU A 200 0.71 14.04 -46.33
CA LEU A 200 -0.66 13.74 -45.90
C LEU A 200 -0.73 12.53 -44.94
N GLU A 201 0.21 11.58 -45.06
CA GLU A 201 0.34 10.42 -44.18
C GLU A 201 1.20 10.67 -42.92
N SER A 202 2.11 11.67 -42.93
CA SER A 202 2.97 11.98 -41.77
C SER A 202 2.42 13.08 -40.85
N GLY A 203 1.49 13.90 -41.35
CA GLY A 203 0.85 14.97 -40.57
C GLY A 203 1.76 16.16 -40.24
N GLU A 204 2.95 16.25 -40.85
CA GLU A 204 3.88 17.37 -40.61
C GLU A 204 3.40 18.66 -41.29
N ASN A 205 3.10 19.66 -40.46
CA ASN A 205 2.72 21.02 -40.86
C ASN A 205 3.74 22.04 -40.34
N TYR A 206 3.61 23.29 -40.79
CA TYR A 206 4.47 24.39 -40.38
C TYR A 206 4.48 24.57 -38.85
N TYR A 207 3.33 24.41 -38.21
CA TYR A 207 3.19 24.49 -36.76
C TYR A 207 4.12 23.52 -36.02
N LEU A 208 4.06 22.22 -36.35
CA LEU A 208 4.86 21.18 -35.69
C LEU A 208 6.38 21.34 -35.94
N LYS A 209 6.77 21.87 -37.10
CA LYS A 209 8.18 22.00 -37.48
C LYS A 209 8.84 23.28 -36.97
N TYR A 210 8.15 24.42 -37.05
CA TYR A 210 8.75 25.74 -36.80
C TYR A 210 8.22 26.46 -35.57
N PHE A 211 7.05 26.10 -35.03
CA PHE A 211 6.48 26.76 -33.86
C PHE A 211 6.53 25.89 -32.61
N GLU A 212 6.05 24.64 -32.69
CA GLU A 212 5.95 23.72 -31.55
C GLU A 212 7.28 23.57 -30.79
N PRO A 213 8.45 23.34 -31.43
CA PRO A 213 9.70 23.16 -30.70
C PRO A 213 10.09 24.39 -29.87
N TYR A 214 10.00 25.59 -30.46
CA TYR A 214 10.31 26.84 -29.77
C TYR A 214 9.28 27.16 -28.68
N TYR A 215 8.02 26.79 -28.89
CA TYR A 215 6.98 26.93 -27.88
C TYR A 215 7.24 26.06 -26.65
N LEU A 216 7.62 24.79 -26.87
CA LEU A 216 7.98 23.87 -25.79
C LEU A 216 9.23 24.36 -25.04
N ASP A 217 10.29 24.77 -25.74
CA ASP A 217 11.51 25.29 -25.12
C ASP A 217 11.26 26.55 -24.28
N ARG A 218 10.51 27.52 -24.81
CA ARG A 218 10.15 28.73 -24.04
C ARG A 218 9.26 28.42 -22.84
N THR A 219 8.41 27.40 -22.95
CA THR A 219 7.57 26.96 -21.83
C THR A 219 8.41 26.29 -20.74
N PHE A 220 9.39 25.47 -21.14
CA PHE A 220 10.36 24.88 -20.23
C PHE A 220 11.09 25.96 -19.44
N ASP A 221 11.70 26.94 -20.12
CA ASP A 221 12.45 28.03 -19.47
C ASP A 221 11.59 28.84 -18.51
N TYR A 222 10.34 29.13 -18.90
CA TYR A 222 9.39 29.89 -18.08
C TYR A 222 9.09 29.17 -16.77
N TYR A 223 8.69 27.89 -16.84
CA TYR A 223 8.35 27.11 -15.64
C TYR A 223 9.57 26.69 -14.84
N GLU A 224 10.73 26.50 -15.47
CA GLU A 224 11.98 26.22 -14.75
C GLU A 224 12.38 27.42 -13.88
N LYS A 225 12.35 28.64 -14.43
CA LYS A 225 12.64 29.86 -13.68
C LYS A 225 11.66 30.04 -12.52
N LEU A 226 10.36 29.98 -12.81
CA LEU A 226 9.31 30.22 -11.82
C LEU A 226 9.30 29.17 -10.71
N SER A 227 9.47 27.89 -11.06
CA SER A 227 9.57 26.82 -10.07
C SER A 227 10.86 26.88 -9.25
N THR A 228 11.93 27.53 -9.74
CA THR A 228 13.18 27.71 -8.98
C THR A 228 12.99 28.80 -7.93
N GLU A 229 12.36 29.91 -8.29
CA GLU A 229 12.01 30.99 -7.36
C GLU A 229 11.12 30.50 -6.20
N VAL A 230 10.07 29.72 -6.51
CA VAL A 230 9.20 29.15 -5.46
C VAL A 230 9.95 28.10 -4.61
N PHE A 231 10.85 27.33 -5.22
CA PHE A 231 11.65 26.33 -4.51
C PHE A 231 12.64 26.97 -3.53
N GLU A 232 13.28 28.07 -3.91
CA GLU A 232 14.20 28.84 -3.07
C GLU A 232 13.50 29.45 -1.84
N GLY A 233 12.18 29.66 -1.91
CA GLY A 233 11.37 30.06 -0.76
C GLY A 233 11.39 29.04 0.38
N GLY A 234 11.75 27.77 0.15
CA GLY A 234 11.96 26.76 1.20
C GLY A 234 10.69 26.29 1.93
N HIS A 235 9.50 26.68 1.46
CA HIS A 235 8.20 26.32 2.03
C HIS A 235 7.51 25.25 1.20
N GLY A 236 7.55 23.99 1.65
CA GLY A 236 7.02 22.87 0.87
C GLY A 236 5.50 22.93 0.66
N THR A 237 4.71 23.34 1.65
CA THR A 237 3.24 23.43 1.48
C THR A 237 2.88 24.54 0.48
N ALA A 238 3.56 25.68 0.57
CA ALA A 238 3.38 26.77 -0.39
C ALA A 238 3.77 26.35 -1.81
N TYR A 239 4.86 25.59 -1.95
CA TYR A 239 5.31 25.02 -3.22
C TYR A 239 4.26 24.11 -3.86
N LEU A 240 3.69 23.15 -3.10
CA LEU A 240 2.65 22.26 -3.61
C LEU A 240 1.42 23.02 -4.11
N LYS A 241 0.91 23.97 -3.32
CA LYS A 241 -0.26 24.78 -3.70
C LYS A 241 0.01 25.62 -4.94
N LYS A 242 1.20 26.21 -5.02
CA LYS A 242 1.57 27.08 -6.14
C LYS A 242 1.72 26.29 -7.44
N ILE A 243 2.27 25.08 -7.38
CA ILE A 243 2.37 24.21 -8.56
C ILE A 243 1.01 23.72 -9.02
N ASP A 244 0.14 23.31 -8.09
CA ASP A 244 -1.22 22.88 -8.44
C ASP A 244 -1.97 23.99 -9.18
N GLU A 245 -1.88 25.23 -8.69
CA GLU A 245 -2.42 26.43 -9.35
C GLU A 245 -1.78 26.67 -10.72
N MET A 246 -0.46 26.51 -10.85
CA MET A 246 0.25 26.71 -12.13
C MET A 246 -0.16 25.68 -13.19
N ILE A 247 -0.31 24.41 -12.79
CA ILE A 247 -0.72 23.33 -13.67
C ILE A 247 -2.16 23.55 -14.12
N ASP A 248 -3.08 23.83 -13.19
CA ASP A 248 -4.49 24.04 -13.50
C ASP A 248 -4.68 25.26 -14.43
N ASN A 249 -3.94 26.34 -14.17
CA ASN A 249 -3.95 27.53 -15.04
C ASN A 249 -3.42 27.24 -16.45
N GLU A 250 -2.32 26.49 -16.58
CA GLU A 250 -1.75 26.16 -17.89
C GLU A 250 -2.66 25.21 -18.68
N GLN A 251 -3.21 24.20 -18.01
CA GLN A 251 -4.19 23.29 -18.61
C GLN A 251 -5.41 24.04 -19.13
N GLY A 252 -5.97 24.95 -18.32
CA GLY A 252 -7.11 25.77 -18.70
C GLY A 252 -6.82 26.69 -19.88
N LYS A 253 -5.65 27.34 -19.88
CA LYS A 253 -5.25 28.27 -20.96
C LYS A 253 -4.98 27.53 -22.28
N CYS A 254 -4.19 26.46 -22.23
CA CYS A 254 -3.76 25.75 -23.43
C CYS A 254 -4.93 25.04 -24.13
N ALA A 255 -5.91 24.55 -23.38
CA ALA A 255 -7.12 23.94 -23.94
C ALA A 255 -7.93 24.88 -24.86
N LEU A 256 -7.72 26.20 -24.80
CA LEU A 256 -8.50 27.17 -25.60
C LEU A 256 -7.95 27.34 -27.03
N TYR A 257 -6.62 27.28 -27.20
CA TYR A 257 -5.94 27.66 -28.45
C TYR A 257 -4.83 26.70 -28.93
N ILE A 258 -4.38 25.73 -28.13
CA ILE A 258 -3.33 24.77 -28.53
C ILE A 258 -3.94 23.48 -29.10
N PRO A 259 -3.35 22.88 -30.15
CA PRO A 259 -3.79 21.59 -30.69
C PRO A 259 -3.57 20.42 -29.70
N GLN A 260 -4.42 19.39 -29.77
CA GLN A 260 -4.37 18.25 -28.84
C GLN A 260 -3.02 17.52 -28.82
N VAL A 261 -2.37 17.35 -29.98
CA VAL A 261 -1.08 16.65 -30.09
C VAL A 261 0.01 17.36 -29.29
N THR A 262 0.02 18.68 -29.31
CA THR A 262 0.97 19.50 -28.55
C THR A 262 0.56 19.66 -27.10
N TYR A 263 -0.74 19.69 -26.82
CA TYR A 263 -1.27 19.72 -25.46
C TYR A 263 -0.71 18.56 -24.63
N ASP A 264 -0.77 17.32 -25.12
CA ASP A 264 -0.28 16.15 -24.37
C ASP A 264 1.24 16.22 -24.09
N LYS A 265 2.03 16.70 -25.07
CA LYS A 265 3.48 16.93 -24.89
C LYS A 265 3.77 18.05 -23.89
N LEU A 266 3.01 19.15 -23.96
CA LEU A 266 3.14 20.32 -23.10
C LEU A 266 2.83 19.97 -21.65
N ILE A 267 1.73 19.25 -21.38
CA ILE A 267 1.38 18.84 -20.02
C ILE A 267 2.45 17.92 -19.45
N SER A 268 2.93 16.96 -20.25
CA SER A 268 4.04 16.08 -19.83
C SER A 268 5.32 16.87 -19.52
N LEU A 269 5.62 17.91 -20.29
CA LEU A 269 6.76 18.80 -20.05
C LEU A 269 6.60 19.58 -18.74
N VAL A 270 5.44 20.19 -18.52
CA VAL A 270 5.12 20.96 -17.31
C VAL A 270 5.18 20.06 -16.07
N ASP A 271 4.59 18.87 -16.14
CA ASP A 271 4.64 17.88 -15.05
C ASP A 271 6.09 17.44 -14.74
N LYS A 272 6.92 17.24 -15.77
CA LYS A 272 8.35 16.92 -15.60
C LYS A 272 9.12 18.04 -14.91
N VAL A 273 8.92 19.30 -15.34
CA VAL A 273 9.65 20.46 -14.81
C VAL A 273 9.21 20.79 -13.38
N LEU A 274 7.90 20.86 -13.15
CA LEU A 274 7.34 21.28 -11.87
C LEU A 274 7.40 20.17 -10.81
N ILE A 275 7.15 18.91 -11.21
CA ILE A 275 7.01 17.80 -10.27
C ILE A 275 8.30 16.96 -10.26
N SER A 276 8.60 16.25 -11.35
CA SER A 276 9.66 15.23 -11.36
C SER A 276 11.06 15.76 -11.00
N SER A 277 11.39 17.01 -11.35
CA SER A 277 12.72 17.57 -11.12
C SER A 277 13.00 17.98 -9.66
N LYS A 278 11.95 18.31 -8.89
CA LYS A 278 12.07 19.04 -7.62
C LYS A 278 11.31 18.39 -6.46
N ILE A 279 10.27 17.61 -6.71
CA ILE A 279 9.41 17.05 -5.65
C ILE A 279 10.19 16.21 -4.63
N ASP A 280 11.18 15.42 -5.08
CA ASP A 280 12.06 14.64 -4.20
C ASP A 280 12.81 15.51 -3.19
N LYS A 281 13.24 16.70 -3.60
CA LYS A 281 13.97 17.65 -2.76
C LYS A 281 13.02 18.37 -1.81
N VAL A 282 11.82 18.72 -2.27
CA VAL A 282 10.79 19.38 -1.45
C VAL A 282 10.31 18.45 -0.33
N MET A 283 10.10 17.16 -0.61
CA MET A 283 9.73 16.20 0.44
C MET A 283 10.81 16.06 1.53
N ARG A 284 12.08 16.35 1.20
CA ARG A 284 13.22 16.33 2.13
C ARG A 284 13.45 17.65 2.87
N PHE A 285 12.63 18.67 2.65
CA PHE A 285 12.76 19.91 3.42
C PHE A 285 12.57 19.66 4.91
N THR A 286 13.41 20.32 5.72
CA THR A 286 13.36 20.24 7.18
C THR A 286 12.11 20.93 7.73
N ASN A 287 11.72 22.06 7.11
CA ASN A 287 10.49 22.78 7.37
C ASN A 287 9.50 22.45 6.24
N GLU A 288 8.26 22.05 6.60
CA GLU A 288 7.21 21.73 5.62
C GLU A 288 7.57 20.67 4.56
N GLY A 289 8.40 19.68 4.91
CA GLY A 289 8.61 18.47 4.09
C GLY A 289 7.70 17.31 4.49
N LEU A 290 7.91 16.13 3.87
CA LEU A 290 7.09 14.93 4.11
C LEU A 290 7.07 14.51 5.58
N LYS A 291 8.24 14.55 6.23
CA LYS A 291 8.36 14.25 7.67
C LYS A 291 7.52 15.20 8.52
N TYR A 292 7.51 16.49 8.19
CA TYR A 292 6.69 17.48 8.90
C TYR A 292 5.20 17.24 8.70
N TRP A 293 4.76 16.95 7.48
CA TRP A 293 3.34 16.68 7.17
C TRP A 293 2.83 15.43 7.89
N VAL A 294 3.64 14.37 7.91
CA VAL A 294 3.32 13.11 8.61
C VAL A 294 3.28 13.33 10.13
N LEU A 295 4.27 14.01 10.71
CA LEU A 295 4.34 14.24 12.16
C LEU A 295 3.17 15.09 12.67
N ASN A 296 2.80 16.13 11.92
CA ASN A 296 1.77 17.10 12.32
C ASN A 296 0.37 16.77 11.77
N ASN A 297 0.15 15.58 11.21
CA ASN A 297 -1.13 15.12 10.67
C ASN A 297 -1.74 16.09 9.63
N LYS A 298 -0.91 16.63 8.73
CA LYS A 298 -1.34 17.55 7.65
C LYS A 298 -1.91 16.77 6.46
N PHE A 299 -3.11 16.21 6.65
CA PHE A 299 -3.76 15.34 5.65
C PHE A 299 -4.09 16.05 4.33
N GLU A 300 -4.43 17.34 4.36
CA GLU A 300 -4.69 18.13 3.15
C GLU A 300 -3.45 18.27 2.27
N ASP A 301 -2.29 18.56 2.88
CA ASP A 301 -1.02 18.69 2.17
C ASP A 301 -0.55 17.33 1.60
N LEU A 302 -0.78 16.24 2.33
CA LEU A 302 -0.51 14.87 1.86
C LEU A 302 -1.41 14.48 0.68
N SER A 303 -2.69 14.84 0.72
CA SER A 303 -3.61 14.62 -0.39
C SER A 303 -3.21 15.41 -1.63
N LEU A 304 -2.75 16.65 -1.45
CA LEU A 304 -2.25 17.48 -2.54
C LEU A 304 -0.95 16.91 -3.13
N LEU A 305 -0.03 16.46 -2.28
CA LEU A 305 1.18 15.76 -2.70
C LEU A 305 0.82 14.52 -3.54
N TYR A 306 -0.13 13.71 -3.09
CA TYR A 306 -0.57 12.53 -3.84
C TYR A 306 -1.22 12.88 -5.17
N LYS A 307 -2.08 13.91 -5.21
CA LYS A 307 -2.68 14.44 -6.47
C LYS A 307 -1.57 14.77 -7.47
N LEU A 308 -0.54 15.51 -7.06
CA LEU A 308 0.56 15.90 -7.93
C LEU A 308 1.41 14.69 -8.37
N LEU A 309 1.77 13.80 -7.43
CA LEU A 309 2.55 12.61 -7.76
C LEU A 309 1.82 11.64 -8.69
N SER A 310 0.49 11.55 -8.62
CA SER A 310 -0.31 10.69 -9.50
C SER A 310 -0.22 11.06 -10.99
N ARG A 311 0.22 12.29 -11.29
CA ARG A 311 0.44 12.78 -12.65
C ARG A 311 1.73 12.25 -13.27
N VAL A 312 2.70 11.85 -12.44
CA VAL A 312 3.99 11.34 -12.88
C VAL A 312 3.96 9.81 -12.88
N GLN A 313 4.28 9.20 -14.02
CA GLN A 313 4.39 7.73 -14.10
C GLN A 313 5.59 7.23 -13.29
N HIS A 314 5.40 6.15 -12.52
CA HIS A 314 6.46 5.40 -11.83
C HIS A 314 7.28 6.19 -10.79
N TYR A 315 6.60 6.86 -9.86
CA TYR A 315 7.28 7.54 -8.76
C TYR A 315 7.36 6.69 -7.48
N ASP A 316 8.55 6.16 -7.18
CA ASP A 316 8.80 5.36 -5.97
C ASP A 316 9.35 6.16 -4.77
N GLY A 317 9.72 7.43 -4.97
CA GLY A 317 10.36 8.26 -3.93
C GLY A 317 9.53 8.42 -2.66
N LEU A 318 8.21 8.53 -2.79
CA LEU A 318 7.28 8.62 -1.65
C LEU A 318 7.32 7.37 -0.77
N ASN A 319 7.34 6.18 -1.39
CA ASN A 319 7.34 4.92 -0.67
C ASN A 319 8.62 4.73 0.17
N VAL A 320 9.76 5.11 -0.40
CA VAL A 320 11.05 5.03 0.29
C VAL A 320 11.06 5.96 1.51
N GLN A 321 10.72 7.23 1.33
CA GLN A 321 10.75 8.21 2.42
C GLN A 321 9.69 7.92 3.49
N LEU A 322 8.49 7.49 3.11
CA LEU A 322 7.45 7.12 4.08
C LEU A 322 7.88 5.93 4.95
N LYS A 323 8.55 4.93 4.34
CA LYS A 323 9.13 3.81 5.08
C LYS A 323 10.17 4.30 6.08
N GLU A 324 11.09 5.18 5.67
CA GLU A 324 12.10 5.75 6.57
C GLU A 324 11.47 6.48 7.76
N ILE A 325 10.43 7.29 7.52
CA ILE A 325 9.70 8.01 8.58
C ILE A 325 9.04 7.04 9.57
N ILE A 326 8.39 5.97 9.09
CA ILE A 326 7.79 4.95 9.96
C ILE A 326 8.85 4.29 10.85
N MET A 327 10.02 3.97 10.27
CA MET A 327 11.11 3.32 11.00
C MET A 327 11.73 4.27 12.04
N GLU A 328 11.87 5.55 11.73
CA GLU A 328 12.37 6.58 12.65
C GLU A 328 11.37 6.84 13.80
N GLU A 329 10.09 7.09 13.51
CA GLU A 329 9.05 7.26 14.53
C GLU A 329 8.98 6.03 15.45
N GLY A 330 9.05 4.84 14.86
CA GLY A 330 9.07 3.60 15.61
C GLY A 330 10.27 3.49 16.56
N SER A 331 11.47 3.84 16.08
CA SER A 331 12.70 3.79 16.88
C SER A 331 12.70 4.83 18.01
N LEU A 332 12.18 6.04 17.75
CA LEU A 332 12.03 7.08 18.78
C LEU A 332 11.09 6.65 19.90
N LEU A 333 10.00 5.95 19.57
CA LEU A 333 9.08 5.40 20.57
C LEU A 333 9.77 4.31 21.42
N GLU A 334 10.68 3.52 20.83
CA GLU A 334 11.49 2.55 21.58
C GLU A 334 12.52 3.22 22.50
N GLU A 335 13.19 4.30 22.04
CA GLU A 335 14.17 5.04 22.85
C GLU A 335 13.55 5.81 24.02
N GLN A 336 12.38 6.42 23.80
CA GLN A 336 11.63 7.11 24.86
C GLN A 336 11.12 6.14 25.94
N ASP A 337 10.81 4.90 25.56
CA ASP A 337 10.46 3.84 26.51
C ASP A 337 11.70 3.15 27.14
N ALA A 338 12.89 3.28 26.52
CA ALA A 338 14.14 2.71 27.02
C ALA A 338 14.81 3.55 28.12
N THR A 339 14.50 4.85 28.26
CA THR A 339 14.95 5.65 29.41
C THR A 339 14.24 5.21 30.68
N PRO A 340 14.92 4.56 31.64
CA PRO A 340 14.34 4.37 32.96
C PRO A 340 14.31 5.74 33.65
N GLU A 341 13.17 6.14 34.18
CA GLU A 341 13.10 7.30 35.10
C GLU A 341 14.26 7.26 36.11
N PRO A 342 14.94 8.40 36.37
CA PRO A 342 16.10 8.42 37.25
C PRO A 342 15.69 8.18 38.71
N THR A 343 16.35 7.19 39.31
CA THR A 343 16.72 7.10 40.74
C THR A 343 15.94 7.98 41.73
N ALA A 344 14.74 7.56 42.14
CA ALA A 344 14.25 7.88 43.48
C ALA A 344 14.68 6.75 44.44
N LYS A 345 15.78 6.99 45.18
CA LYS A 345 16.19 6.16 46.32
C LYS A 345 15.05 6.14 47.35
N GLY A 346 14.45 4.98 47.59
CA GLY A 346 13.63 4.74 48.78
C GLY A 346 12.44 3.79 48.56
N LYS A 347 12.46 2.66 49.28
CA LYS A 347 11.40 1.65 49.45
C LYS A 347 11.28 0.59 48.33
N LYS A 348 12.11 -0.46 48.46
CA LYS A 348 11.89 -1.76 47.81
C LYS A 348 10.74 -2.52 48.50
N GLY A 349 9.57 -2.53 47.85
CA GLY A 349 8.49 -3.53 47.99
C GLY A 349 7.18 -3.04 47.35
N PRO A 350 6.26 -3.90 46.85
CA PRO A 350 6.38 -5.24 46.28
C PRO A 350 6.25 -5.25 44.72
N SER A 351 6.75 -6.33 44.09
CA SER A 351 6.52 -6.77 42.69
C SER A 351 7.15 -5.96 41.54
N SER A 352 8.37 -6.33 41.16
CA SER A 352 8.98 -5.98 39.85
C SER A 352 8.11 -6.41 38.65
N GLY A 353 7.32 -7.49 38.78
CA GLY A 353 6.47 -8.01 37.71
C GLY A 353 5.28 -7.13 37.30
N LYS A 354 4.69 -6.31 38.20
CA LYS A 354 3.54 -5.44 37.84
C LYS A 354 3.95 -4.27 36.95
N LYS A 355 5.15 -3.72 37.15
CA LYS A 355 5.68 -2.62 36.33
C LYS A 355 5.96 -3.08 34.89
N SER A 356 6.48 -4.29 34.73
CA SER A 356 6.77 -4.87 33.42
C SER A 356 5.51 -5.18 32.59
N THR A 357 4.42 -5.63 33.22
CA THR A 357 3.14 -5.83 32.51
C THR A 357 2.51 -4.51 32.07
N ALA A 358 2.53 -3.47 32.92
CA ALA A 358 2.01 -2.15 32.56
C ALA A 358 2.76 -1.54 31.38
N HIS A 359 4.10 -1.68 31.36
CA HIS A 359 4.93 -1.27 30.22
C HIS A 359 4.55 -1.99 28.93
N ALA A 360 4.40 -3.33 28.97
CA ALA A 360 4.00 -4.12 27.79
C ALA A 360 2.65 -3.67 27.21
N ILE A 361 1.68 -3.34 28.07
CA ILE A 361 0.36 -2.84 27.66
C ILE A 361 0.48 -1.47 27.01
N ALA A 362 1.14 -0.51 27.67
CA ALA A 362 1.31 0.85 27.16
C ALA A 362 2.05 0.85 25.81
N TRP A 363 3.04 -0.02 25.65
CA TRP A 363 3.77 -0.16 24.39
C TRP A 363 2.86 -0.61 23.25
N ILE A 364 2.04 -1.65 23.45
CA ILE A 364 1.08 -2.12 22.41
C ILE A 364 0.04 -1.03 22.09
N GLU A 365 -0.44 -0.28 23.07
CA GLU A 365 -1.38 0.82 22.84
C GLU A 365 -0.77 1.94 21.97
N LYS A 366 0.50 2.30 22.21
CA LYS A 366 1.23 3.23 21.35
C LYS A 366 1.38 2.69 19.92
N MET A 367 1.69 1.41 19.75
CA MET A 367 1.81 0.79 18.42
C MET A 367 0.48 0.76 17.66
N ILE A 368 -0.63 0.51 18.35
CA ILE A 368 -1.98 0.58 17.79
C ILE A 368 -2.31 2.01 17.36
N ALA A 369 -2.02 3.01 18.20
CA ALA A 369 -2.23 4.42 17.86
C ALA A 369 -1.39 4.86 16.66
N LEU A 370 -0.14 4.40 16.56
CA LEU A 370 0.72 4.64 15.41
C LEU A 370 0.13 4.03 14.15
N LYS A 371 -0.36 2.79 14.20
CA LYS A 371 -1.02 2.13 13.06
C LYS A 371 -2.28 2.90 12.62
N ASP A 372 -3.12 3.30 13.57
CA ASP A 372 -4.33 4.10 13.27
C ASP A 372 -3.97 5.43 12.56
N LYS A 373 -2.88 6.09 12.98
CA LYS A 373 -2.34 7.29 12.33
C LYS A 373 -1.96 7.02 10.87
N TYR A 374 -1.20 5.97 10.59
CA TYR A 374 -0.78 5.65 9.22
C TYR A 374 -1.91 5.12 8.33
N ASP A 375 -2.96 4.52 8.92
CA ASP A 375 -4.18 4.18 8.18
C ASP A 375 -4.95 5.43 7.73
N LEU A 376 -4.96 6.49 8.56
CA LEU A 376 -5.52 7.79 8.16
C LEU A 376 -4.67 8.47 7.07
N ILE A 377 -3.34 8.41 7.19
CA ILE A 377 -2.42 8.91 6.16
C ILE A 377 -2.67 8.18 4.83
N SER A 378 -2.77 6.85 4.86
CA SER A 378 -3.06 6.06 3.65
C SER A 378 -4.38 6.46 2.98
N LYS A 379 -5.43 6.74 3.78
CA LYS A 379 -6.69 7.30 3.27
C LYS A 379 -6.51 8.67 2.61
N SER A 380 -5.67 9.55 3.16
CA SER A 380 -5.37 10.85 2.54
C SER A 380 -4.55 10.72 1.24
N LEU A 381 -3.81 9.62 1.07
CA LEU A 381 -3.04 9.31 -0.14
C LEU A 381 -3.85 8.47 -1.15
N GLY A 382 -5.16 8.74 -1.26
CA GLY A 382 -6.03 8.08 -2.23
C GLY A 382 -6.35 6.60 -1.94
N ASN A 383 -5.97 6.07 -0.78
CA ASN A 383 -6.11 4.65 -0.42
C ASN A 383 -5.45 3.71 -1.44
N ASP A 384 -4.27 4.11 -1.94
CA ASP A 384 -3.48 3.36 -2.89
C ASP A 384 -3.00 2.02 -2.30
N ALA A 385 -3.31 0.92 -2.97
CA ALA A 385 -2.95 -0.42 -2.52
C ALA A 385 -1.43 -0.64 -2.44
N GLN A 386 -0.64 0.01 -3.30
CA GLN A 386 0.82 -0.09 -3.26
C GLN A 386 1.39 0.65 -2.06
N ILE A 387 0.87 1.84 -1.75
CA ILE A 387 1.27 2.62 -0.56
C ILE A 387 0.88 1.87 0.70
N GLN A 388 -0.36 1.36 0.79
CA GLN A 388 -0.81 0.57 1.94
C GLN A 388 0.09 -0.65 2.16
N LYS A 389 0.43 -1.38 1.09
CA LYS A 389 1.33 -2.53 1.16
C LYS A 389 2.73 -2.13 1.65
N ASN A 390 3.23 -0.97 1.23
CA ASN A 390 4.52 -0.46 1.68
C ASN A 390 4.50 -0.06 3.17
N ILE A 391 3.44 0.61 3.61
CA ILE A 391 3.20 0.91 5.04
C ILE A 391 3.16 -0.40 5.84
N ASP A 392 2.35 -1.38 5.42
CA ASP A 392 2.24 -2.66 6.11
C ASP A 392 3.59 -3.40 6.18
N ASN A 393 4.38 -3.38 5.10
CA ASN A 393 5.74 -3.94 5.10
C ASN A 393 6.68 -3.21 6.05
N ALA A 394 6.58 -1.88 6.15
CA ALA A 394 7.34 -1.09 7.11
C ALA A 394 6.98 -1.47 8.56
N PHE A 395 5.70 -1.63 8.87
CA PHE A 395 5.23 -2.12 10.18
C PHE A 395 5.72 -3.55 10.48
N VAL A 396 5.73 -4.45 9.49
CA VAL A 396 6.31 -5.80 9.63
C VAL A 396 7.81 -5.74 9.94
N GLU A 397 8.55 -4.81 9.32
CA GLU A 397 9.98 -4.67 9.59
C GLU A 397 10.24 -4.08 10.97
N PHE A 398 9.56 -2.98 11.30
CA PHE A 398 9.68 -2.26 12.56
C PHE A 398 9.27 -3.13 13.76
N LEU A 399 8.02 -3.62 13.80
CA LEU A 399 7.48 -4.30 14.99
C LEU A 399 8.29 -5.55 15.36
N ASN A 400 8.79 -6.28 14.36
CA ASN A 400 9.58 -7.50 14.59
C ASN A 400 11.05 -7.23 14.97
N LYS A 401 11.50 -5.96 15.07
CA LYS A 401 12.78 -5.65 15.72
C LYS A 401 12.74 -5.94 17.22
N ASN A 402 11.57 -5.78 17.85
CA ASN A 402 11.38 -6.09 19.25
C ASN A 402 11.08 -7.59 19.45
N PRO A 403 12.00 -8.38 20.06
CA PRO A 403 11.79 -9.81 20.28
C PRO A 403 10.65 -10.12 21.27
N LYS A 404 10.20 -9.13 22.04
CA LYS A 404 9.14 -9.28 23.06
C LYS A 404 7.74 -9.00 22.52
N LEU A 405 7.59 -8.64 21.24
CA LEU A 405 6.30 -8.30 20.62
C LEU A 405 5.21 -9.36 20.89
N SER A 406 5.52 -10.64 20.65
CA SER A 406 4.58 -11.76 20.84
C SER A 406 4.15 -11.92 22.31
N GLU A 407 5.06 -11.70 23.25
CA GLU A 407 4.77 -11.73 24.68
C GLU A 407 3.89 -10.53 25.08
N TYR A 408 4.25 -9.33 24.62
CA TYR A 408 3.54 -8.08 24.93
C TYR A 408 2.11 -8.09 24.40
N LEU A 409 1.89 -8.53 23.17
CA LEU A 409 0.54 -8.66 22.61
C LEU A 409 -0.31 -9.65 23.41
N SER A 410 0.28 -10.79 23.81
CA SER A 410 -0.42 -11.78 24.63
C SER A 410 -0.79 -11.24 26.03
N LEU A 411 0.09 -10.44 26.65
CA LEU A 411 -0.18 -9.77 27.93
C LEU A 411 -1.25 -8.69 27.80
N TYR A 412 -1.22 -7.91 26.70
CA TYR A 412 -2.22 -6.89 26.40
C TYR A 412 -3.63 -7.51 26.30
N ILE A 413 -3.77 -8.58 25.51
CA ILE A 413 -5.04 -9.30 25.38
C ILE A 413 -5.46 -9.91 26.72
N ASP A 414 -4.54 -10.49 27.49
CA ASP A 414 -4.84 -11.09 28.80
C ASP A 414 -5.34 -10.07 29.84
N ASP A 415 -4.72 -8.89 29.90
CA ASP A 415 -5.16 -7.81 30.80
C ASP A 415 -6.52 -7.24 30.38
N TYR A 416 -6.72 -7.05 29.08
CA TYR A 416 -7.99 -6.54 28.55
C TYR A 416 -9.16 -7.51 28.82
N VAL A 417 -8.97 -8.80 28.57
CA VAL A 417 -9.99 -9.83 28.85
C VAL A 417 -10.28 -9.91 30.36
N LYS A 418 -9.30 -9.69 31.24
CA LYS A 418 -9.54 -9.69 32.69
C LYS A 418 -10.33 -8.48 33.19
N LYS A 419 -10.16 -7.32 32.53
CA LYS A 419 -10.87 -6.06 32.84
C LYS A 419 -12.21 -5.92 32.09
N SER A 420 -12.57 -6.92 31.29
CA SER A 420 -13.75 -6.88 30.42
C SER A 420 -15.10 -6.89 31.15
N ALA A 421 -15.13 -7.24 32.44
CA ALA A 421 -16.37 -7.27 33.24
C ALA A 421 -17.07 -5.90 33.32
N ASP A 422 -16.34 -4.81 33.11
CA ASP A 422 -16.83 -3.43 33.20
C ASP A 422 -17.02 -2.76 31.81
N LYS A 423 -16.91 -3.50 30.69
CA LYS A 423 -16.87 -2.92 29.33
C LYS A 423 -17.99 -3.41 28.42
N SER A 424 -18.36 -2.57 27.44
CA SER A 424 -19.34 -2.91 26.39
C SER A 424 -18.78 -3.94 25.40
N GLU A 425 -19.67 -4.74 24.81
CA GLU A 425 -19.31 -5.70 23.75
C GLU A 425 -18.67 -5.02 22.53
N ASP A 426 -19.07 -3.79 22.21
CA ASP A 426 -18.53 -3.03 21.08
C ASP A 426 -17.07 -2.61 21.30
N GLU A 427 -16.73 -2.16 22.51
CA GLU A 427 -15.35 -1.81 22.87
C GLU A 427 -14.45 -3.06 22.81
N LEU A 428 -14.95 -4.18 23.32
CA LEU A 428 -14.27 -5.46 23.25
C LEU A 428 -14.03 -5.87 21.80
N ASN A 429 -15.03 -5.69 20.94
CA ASN A 429 -14.91 -5.99 19.52
C ASN A 429 -13.84 -5.14 18.82
N GLN A 430 -13.78 -3.84 19.11
CA GLN A 430 -12.77 -2.94 18.55
C GLN A 430 -11.35 -3.31 18.99
N VAL A 431 -11.15 -3.60 20.27
CA VAL A 431 -9.83 -3.96 20.79
C VAL A 431 -9.35 -5.30 20.26
N ILE A 432 -10.24 -6.28 20.09
CA ILE A 432 -9.87 -7.54 19.45
C ILE A 432 -9.47 -7.30 17.99
N SER A 433 -10.23 -6.51 17.23
CA SER A 433 -9.89 -6.20 15.84
C SER A 433 -8.54 -5.48 15.71
N LYS A 434 -8.25 -4.53 16.60
CA LYS A 434 -6.94 -3.84 16.66
C LYS A 434 -5.79 -4.77 17.04
N SER A 435 -6.01 -5.67 18.00
CA SER A 435 -5.04 -6.68 18.41
C SER A 435 -4.72 -7.65 17.26
N ILE A 436 -5.74 -8.03 16.48
CA ILE A 436 -5.59 -8.85 15.29
C ILE A 436 -4.77 -8.12 14.21
N SER A 437 -4.98 -6.80 14.04
CA SER A 437 -4.16 -6.01 13.11
C SER A 437 -2.68 -6.08 13.46
N ILE A 438 -2.31 -5.93 14.74
CA ILE A 438 -0.92 -6.07 15.18
C ILE A 438 -0.42 -7.51 15.03
N PHE A 439 -1.27 -8.50 15.36
CA PHE A 439 -0.95 -9.91 15.20
C PHE A 439 -0.59 -10.27 13.74
N ARG A 440 -1.27 -9.69 12.75
CA ARG A 440 -0.98 -9.91 11.32
C ARG A 440 0.46 -9.53 10.94
N PHE A 441 1.05 -8.57 11.65
CA PHE A 441 2.43 -8.13 11.41
C PHE A 441 3.49 -9.00 12.10
N ILE A 442 3.11 -9.90 13.02
CA ILE A 442 4.04 -10.81 13.69
C ILE A 442 4.54 -11.87 12.70
N LYS A 443 5.87 -12.01 12.58
CA LYS A 443 6.51 -13.06 11.77
C LYS A 443 6.39 -14.43 12.41
N ASP A 444 6.69 -14.52 13.70
CA ASP A 444 6.74 -15.76 14.48
C ASP A 444 5.45 -15.93 15.30
N LYS A 445 4.40 -16.37 14.61
CA LYS A 445 3.04 -16.53 15.19
C LYS A 445 2.97 -17.69 16.18
N ASP A 446 3.84 -18.67 16.04
CA ASP A 446 3.98 -19.81 16.95
C ASP A 446 4.45 -19.38 18.35
N LEU A 447 5.33 -18.38 18.44
CA LEU A 447 5.75 -17.81 19.70
C LEU A 447 4.59 -17.10 20.41
N PHE A 448 3.77 -16.35 19.66
CA PHE A 448 2.53 -15.79 20.19
C PHE A 448 1.56 -16.88 20.63
N GLU A 449 1.36 -17.93 19.82
CA GLU A 449 0.50 -19.08 20.16
C GLU A 449 0.89 -19.65 21.53
N LYS A 450 2.18 -19.82 21.79
CA LYS A 450 2.71 -20.34 23.06
C LYS A 450 2.34 -19.46 24.25
N TYR A 451 2.63 -18.16 24.18
CA TYR A 451 2.32 -17.22 25.27
C TYR A 451 0.81 -17.10 25.48
N TYR A 452 0.05 -16.97 24.39
CA TYR A 452 -1.39 -16.83 24.44
C TYR A 452 -2.05 -18.09 25.01
N LYS A 453 -1.58 -19.28 24.62
CA LYS A 453 -2.02 -20.58 25.17
C LYS A 453 -1.83 -20.65 26.69
N ASN A 454 -0.69 -20.18 27.21
CA ASN A 454 -0.40 -20.14 28.64
C ASN A 454 -1.39 -19.24 29.39
N HIS A 455 -1.71 -18.07 28.83
CA HIS A 455 -2.65 -17.13 29.44
C HIS A 455 -4.10 -17.66 29.35
N LEU A 456 -4.50 -18.16 28.19
CA LEU A 456 -5.82 -18.77 27.98
C LEU A 456 -6.05 -19.93 28.96
N ALA A 457 -5.08 -20.84 29.14
CA ALA A 457 -5.19 -21.96 30.07
C ALA A 457 -5.47 -21.49 31.50
N LYS A 458 -4.75 -20.46 31.98
CA LYS A 458 -4.95 -19.90 33.31
C LYS A 458 -6.32 -19.25 33.48
N ARG A 459 -6.86 -18.62 32.44
CA ARG A 459 -8.17 -17.96 32.47
C ARG A 459 -9.32 -18.97 32.39
N LEU A 460 -9.24 -19.97 31.50
CA LEU A 460 -10.26 -21.01 31.36
C LEU A 460 -10.47 -21.83 32.64
N LEU A 461 -9.41 -22.07 33.41
CA LEU A 461 -9.48 -22.78 34.68
C LEU A 461 -9.99 -21.92 35.85
N LYS A 462 -10.10 -20.60 35.69
CA LYS A 462 -10.40 -19.66 36.79
C LYS A 462 -11.61 -18.75 36.57
N SER A 463 -12.08 -18.51 35.34
CA SER A 463 -13.00 -17.40 35.02
C SER A 463 -13.93 -17.68 33.83
N SER A 464 -14.77 -16.67 33.51
CA SER A 464 -15.81 -16.64 32.46
C SER A 464 -15.30 -17.01 31.07
N LYS A 465 -16.15 -17.69 30.29
CA LYS A 465 -15.79 -18.45 29.07
C LYS A 465 -16.31 -17.83 27.77
N ASP A 466 -17.18 -16.83 27.83
CA ASP A 466 -17.94 -16.38 26.66
C ASP A 466 -17.15 -15.43 25.76
N ILE A 467 -16.42 -14.48 26.35
CA ILE A 467 -15.54 -13.54 25.64
C ILE A 467 -14.46 -14.26 24.84
N GLU A 468 -13.91 -15.31 25.44
CA GLU A 468 -12.84 -16.12 24.86
C GLU A 468 -13.31 -16.89 23.62
N ARG A 469 -14.58 -17.32 23.56
CA ARG A 469 -15.15 -17.95 22.35
C ARG A 469 -15.19 -16.95 21.20
N THR A 470 -15.65 -15.72 21.46
CA THR A 470 -15.68 -14.65 20.45
C THR A 470 -14.29 -14.34 19.93
N LEU A 471 -13.31 -14.25 20.82
CA LEU A 471 -11.93 -13.95 20.47
C LEU A 471 -11.27 -15.08 19.66
N ILE A 472 -11.48 -16.35 20.01
CA ILE A 472 -11.00 -17.50 19.21
C ILE A 472 -11.70 -17.54 17.85
N SER A 473 -13.01 -17.24 17.78
CA SER A 473 -13.72 -17.17 16.51
C SER A 473 -13.14 -16.12 15.58
N LYS A 474 -12.75 -14.95 16.10
CA LYS A 474 -12.09 -13.92 15.29
C LYS A 474 -10.70 -14.37 14.83
N PHE A 475 -9.90 -14.98 15.69
CA PHE A 475 -8.61 -15.56 15.27
C PHE A 475 -8.78 -16.67 14.22
N LYS A 476 -9.85 -17.46 14.30
CA LYS A 476 -10.18 -18.51 13.33
C LYS A 476 -10.50 -17.92 11.95
N ASN A 477 -11.31 -16.87 11.90
CA ASN A 477 -11.67 -16.20 10.66
C ASN A 477 -10.45 -15.58 9.96
N GLU A 478 -9.47 -15.12 10.74
CA GLU A 478 -8.31 -14.37 10.28
C GLU A 478 -7.11 -15.26 9.92
N ILE A 479 -6.86 -16.33 10.69
CA ILE A 479 -5.64 -17.15 10.60
C ILE A 479 -5.97 -18.57 10.13
N GLY A 480 -7.24 -18.98 10.19
CA GLY A 480 -7.71 -20.31 9.85
C GLY A 480 -7.74 -21.29 11.03
N SER A 481 -8.42 -22.42 10.80
CA SER A 481 -8.72 -23.42 11.83
C SER A 481 -7.50 -24.20 12.34
N SER A 482 -6.43 -24.30 11.56
CA SER A 482 -5.19 -24.99 11.97
C SER A 482 -4.57 -24.32 13.21
N PHE A 483 -4.57 -22.99 13.25
CA PHE A 483 -4.03 -22.21 14.37
C PHE A 483 -4.90 -22.37 15.63
N THR A 484 -6.22 -22.28 15.48
CA THR A 484 -7.15 -22.29 16.62
C THR A 484 -7.48 -23.69 17.15
N SER A 485 -7.15 -24.75 16.42
CA SER A 485 -7.52 -26.14 16.76
C SER A 485 -7.16 -26.53 18.20
N LYS A 486 -5.98 -26.13 18.70
CA LYS A 486 -5.58 -26.42 20.09
C LYS A 486 -6.44 -25.65 21.10
N PHE A 487 -6.78 -24.39 20.82
CA PHE A 487 -7.63 -23.58 21.69
C PHE A 487 -9.06 -24.12 21.71
N GLU A 488 -9.61 -24.51 20.56
CA GLU A 488 -10.92 -25.16 20.46
C GLU A 488 -10.94 -26.50 21.23
N GLY A 489 -9.85 -27.27 21.16
CA GLY A 489 -9.64 -28.47 21.96
C GLY A 489 -9.68 -28.20 23.47
N MET A 490 -9.03 -27.12 23.93
CA MET A 490 -9.08 -26.70 25.34
C MET A 490 -10.52 -26.39 25.79
N PHE A 491 -11.32 -25.72 24.95
CA PHE A 491 -12.73 -25.47 25.25
C PHE A 491 -13.57 -26.75 25.34
N ARG A 492 -13.33 -27.68 24.41
CA ARG A 492 -14.01 -28.97 24.40
C ARG A 492 -13.70 -29.76 25.68
N ASP A 493 -12.44 -29.81 26.09
CA ASP A 493 -12.02 -30.49 27.31
C ASP A 493 -12.73 -29.92 28.55
N ILE A 494 -12.82 -28.59 28.66
CA ILE A 494 -13.52 -27.93 29.78
C ILE A 494 -15.01 -28.26 29.82
N ASN A 495 -15.68 -28.32 28.66
CA ASN A 495 -17.10 -28.65 28.61
C ASN A 495 -17.33 -30.13 28.96
N VAL A 496 -16.57 -31.03 28.34
CA VAL A 496 -16.68 -32.48 28.60
C VAL A 496 -16.34 -32.79 30.06
N SER A 497 -15.30 -32.17 30.61
CA SER A 497 -14.93 -32.39 32.00
C SER A 497 -16.01 -31.94 32.97
N ARG A 498 -16.74 -30.86 32.67
CA ARG A 498 -17.85 -30.42 33.51
C ARG A 498 -18.95 -31.49 33.58
N ASP A 499 -19.22 -32.14 32.47
CA ASP A 499 -20.26 -33.17 32.40
C ASP A 499 -19.81 -34.46 33.11
N VAL A 500 -18.54 -34.84 32.99
CA VAL A 500 -17.92 -35.94 33.75
C VAL A 500 -17.95 -35.65 35.27
N THR A 501 -17.55 -34.46 35.69
CA THR A 501 -17.52 -34.09 37.11
C THR A 501 -18.92 -34.02 37.72
N LYS A 502 -19.93 -33.56 36.96
CA LYS A 502 -21.34 -33.65 37.39
C LYS A 502 -21.79 -35.10 37.60
N GLY A 503 -21.32 -36.04 36.76
CA GLY A 503 -21.60 -37.47 36.89
C GLY A 503 -20.99 -38.13 38.14
N PHE A 504 -19.88 -37.58 38.66
CA PHE A 504 -19.17 -38.12 39.84
C PHE A 504 -19.85 -37.76 41.19
N ASN A 505 -20.85 -36.87 41.20
CA ASN A 505 -21.72 -36.51 42.34
C ASN A 505 -21.06 -36.35 43.72
N HIS A 506 -19.82 -35.85 43.79
CA HIS A 506 -19.13 -35.55 45.05
C HIS A 506 -19.19 -34.03 45.32
N LYS A 507 -19.99 -33.61 46.31
CA LYS A 507 -20.34 -32.18 46.55
C LYS A 507 -19.16 -31.24 46.81
N ASN A 508 -18.01 -31.77 47.23
CA ASN A 508 -16.83 -30.99 47.63
C ASN A 508 -15.60 -31.26 46.74
N PHE A 509 -15.78 -31.84 45.55
CA PHE A 509 -14.66 -32.21 44.67
C PHE A 509 -14.96 -31.84 43.21
N GLU A 510 -14.17 -30.92 42.66
CA GLU A 510 -14.28 -30.48 41.26
C GLU A 510 -12.98 -30.81 40.51
N VAL A 511 -13.10 -31.52 39.39
CA VAL A 511 -11.96 -31.91 38.55
C VAL A 511 -12.13 -31.36 37.13
N ASN A 512 -11.01 -30.90 36.57
CA ASN A 512 -10.88 -30.58 35.16
C ASN A 512 -9.94 -31.60 34.50
N VAL A 513 -10.49 -32.48 33.66
CA VAL A 513 -9.76 -33.48 32.88
C VAL A 513 -9.34 -32.85 31.54
N LEU A 514 -8.04 -32.79 31.31
CA LEU A 514 -7.42 -32.02 30.23
C LEU A 514 -6.62 -32.94 29.29
N THR A 515 -6.73 -32.74 27.98
CA THR A 515 -5.95 -33.49 26.99
C THR A 515 -4.51 -32.96 26.93
N LYS A 516 -3.51 -33.80 27.26
CA LYS A 516 -2.08 -33.41 27.40
C LYS A 516 -1.51 -32.64 26.20
N THR A 517 -1.98 -32.90 24.98
CA THR A 517 -1.49 -32.23 23.74
C THR A 517 -2.09 -30.83 23.55
N PHE A 518 -3.30 -30.59 24.03
CA PHE A 518 -3.98 -29.31 23.87
C PHE A 518 -3.63 -28.29 24.94
N TRP A 519 -3.13 -28.71 26.10
CA TRP A 519 -2.84 -27.80 27.20
C TRP A 519 -1.35 -27.54 27.35
N PRO A 520 -0.96 -26.33 27.82
CA PRO A 520 0.43 -26.05 28.17
C PRO A 520 0.81 -26.64 29.54
N ILE A 521 -0.19 -27.11 30.29
CA ILE A 521 -0.05 -27.76 31.59
C ILE A 521 0.44 -29.17 31.34
N GLN A 522 1.73 -29.39 31.53
CA GLN A 522 2.33 -30.72 31.51
C GLN A 522 2.78 -31.05 32.93
N PRO A 523 2.13 -32.01 33.63
CA PRO A 523 2.62 -32.46 34.91
C PRO A 523 4.03 -33.04 34.71
N GLN A 524 4.96 -32.59 35.55
CA GLN A 524 6.30 -33.17 35.56
C GLN A 524 6.25 -34.53 36.25
N ASP A 525 7.17 -35.43 35.91
CA ASP A 525 7.22 -36.77 36.54
C ASP A 525 7.41 -36.65 38.06
N SER A 526 8.22 -35.67 38.50
CA SER A 526 8.41 -35.31 39.92
C SER A 526 7.14 -34.90 40.64
N GLN A 527 6.10 -34.44 39.92
CA GLN A 527 4.81 -34.08 40.52
C GLN A 527 3.91 -35.28 40.75
N GLN A 528 4.17 -36.43 40.11
CA GLN A 528 3.42 -37.66 40.38
C GLN A 528 3.88 -38.35 41.66
N GLU A 529 5.08 -38.03 42.17
CA GLU A 529 5.64 -38.60 43.39
C GLU A 529 5.21 -37.89 44.68
N VAL A 530 4.42 -36.81 44.57
CA VAL A 530 3.93 -36.03 45.71
C VAL A 530 3.04 -36.90 46.59
N VAL A 531 3.34 -36.91 47.89
CA VAL A 531 2.58 -37.66 48.90
C VAL A 531 1.35 -36.85 49.28
N LEU A 532 0.16 -37.38 48.97
CA LEU A 532 -1.11 -36.77 49.36
C LEU A 532 -1.55 -37.27 50.75
N PRO A 533 -2.17 -36.41 51.57
CA PRO A 533 -2.91 -36.84 52.75
C PRO A 533 -4.00 -37.86 52.39
N SER A 534 -4.28 -38.79 53.30
CA SER A 534 -5.23 -39.90 53.10
C SER A 534 -6.58 -39.46 52.53
N GLN A 535 -7.15 -38.37 53.05
CA GLN A 535 -8.43 -37.82 52.60
C GLN A 535 -8.41 -37.39 51.12
N LEU A 536 -7.30 -36.83 50.63
CA LEU A 536 -7.17 -36.41 49.23
C LEU A 536 -6.88 -37.61 48.31
N GLU A 537 -6.11 -38.59 48.80
CA GLU A 537 -5.80 -39.83 48.07
C GLU A 537 -7.06 -40.65 47.81
N GLU A 538 -7.94 -40.80 48.82
CA GLU A 538 -9.23 -41.50 48.67
C GLU A 538 -10.12 -40.87 47.60
N MET A 539 -10.21 -39.53 47.59
CA MET A 539 -10.98 -38.79 46.57
C MET A 539 -10.36 -38.94 45.17
N LYS A 540 -9.03 -38.88 45.08
CA LYS A 540 -8.28 -39.08 43.84
C LYS A 540 -8.56 -40.46 43.24
N ASP A 541 -8.49 -41.50 44.06
CA ASP A 541 -8.67 -42.89 43.64
C ASP A 541 -10.12 -43.18 43.26
N ALA A 542 -11.09 -42.67 44.03
CA ALA A 542 -12.50 -42.79 43.71
C ALA A 542 -12.83 -42.16 42.35
N PHE A 543 -12.30 -40.95 42.08
CA PHE A 543 -12.50 -40.29 40.78
C PHE A 543 -11.79 -41.03 39.65
N THR A 544 -10.56 -41.49 39.88
CA THR A 544 -9.79 -42.23 38.87
C THR A 544 -10.53 -43.50 38.45
N LYS A 545 -11.06 -44.27 39.41
CA LYS A 545 -11.90 -45.45 39.14
C LYS A 545 -13.15 -45.08 38.34
N HIS A 546 -13.89 -44.05 38.76
CA HIS A 546 -15.07 -43.59 38.02
C HIS A 546 -14.75 -43.19 36.58
N TYR A 547 -13.70 -42.40 36.36
CA TYR A 547 -13.32 -41.97 35.02
C TYR A 547 -12.91 -43.13 34.10
N LEU A 548 -12.14 -44.10 34.61
CA LEU A 548 -11.71 -45.26 33.83
C LEU A 548 -12.86 -46.21 33.47
N THR A 549 -13.94 -46.24 34.25
CA THR A 549 -15.15 -47.00 33.88
C THR A 549 -15.87 -46.39 32.66
N LEU A 550 -15.84 -45.06 32.52
CA LEU A 550 -16.43 -44.34 31.40
C LEU A 550 -15.51 -44.30 30.17
N HIS A 551 -14.19 -44.29 30.40
CA HIS A 551 -13.18 -44.11 29.37
C HIS A 551 -12.06 -45.15 29.50
N SER A 552 -12.34 -46.36 29.00
CA SER A 552 -11.37 -47.46 28.96
C SER A 552 -10.16 -47.11 28.07
N GLY A 553 -8.96 -47.55 28.49
CA GLY A 553 -7.72 -47.37 27.72
C GLY A 553 -7.06 -46.00 27.86
N ARG A 554 -7.50 -45.16 28.80
CA ARG A 554 -6.85 -43.88 29.14
C ARG A 554 -6.00 -44.01 30.40
N ASN A 555 -4.99 -43.17 30.52
CA ASN A 555 -4.21 -42.99 31.75
C ASN A 555 -4.37 -41.55 32.25
N LEU A 556 -4.51 -41.37 33.57
CA LEU A 556 -4.66 -40.06 34.21
C LEU A 556 -3.36 -39.68 34.92
N SER A 557 -2.93 -38.43 34.73
CA SER A 557 -1.81 -37.82 35.44
C SER A 557 -2.31 -36.57 36.15
N TRP A 558 -2.02 -36.41 37.44
CA TRP A 558 -2.57 -35.34 38.26
C TRP A 558 -1.61 -34.14 38.33
N ALA A 559 -2.12 -32.93 38.08
CA ALA A 559 -1.32 -31.69 38.08
C ALA A 559 -1.62 -30.83 39.32
N TYR A 560 -1.06 -31.21 40.46
CA TYR A 560 -1.37 -30.61 41.77
C TYR A 560 -1.06 -29.12 41.87
N ASN A 561 -0.04 -28.64 41.15
CA ASN A 561 0.35 -27.22 41.11
C ASN A 561 -0.73 -26.28 40.52
N PHE A 562 -1.70 -26.81 39.76
CA PHE A 562 -2.81 -26.03 39.21
C PHE A 562 -4.11 -26.18 40.02
N GLY A 563 -4.13 -27.04 41.04
CA GLY A 563 -5.27 -27.23 41.91
C GLY A 563 -5.36 -26.18 43.02
N SER A 564 -6.55 -26.06 43.60
CA SER A 564 -6.80 -25.30 44.82
C SER A 564 -7.63 -26.13 45.80
N VAL A 565 -7.45 -25.87 47.09
CA VAL A 565 -8.19 -26.51 48.18
C VAL A 565 -8.73 -25.44 49.13
N ASP A 566 -9.92 -25.69 49.65
CA ASP A 566 -10.55 -24.91 50.70
C ASP A 566 -10.47 -25.68 52.01
N ILE A 567 -9.74 -25.14 52.99
CA ILE A 567 -9.56 -25.75 54.32
C ILE A 567 -10.16 -24.83 55.37
N ARG A 568 -11.06 -25.36 56.19
CA ARG A 568 -11.61 -24.65 57.35
C ARG A 568 -10.74 -24.94 58.57
N ILE A 569 -10.15 -23.90 59.15
CA ILE A 569 -9.23 -24.02 60.29
C ILE A 569 -9.73 -23.16 61.45
N LYS A 570 -9.70 -23.72 62.66
CA LYS A 570 -10.00 -23.00 63.90
C LYS A 570 -8.70 -22.44 64.48
N PHE A 571 -8.57 -21.12 64.50
CA PHE A 571 -7.52 -20.40 65.20
C PHE A 571 -8.03 -19.93 66.58
N ASP A 572 -7.15 -19.40 67.43
CA ASP A 572 -7.48 -19.01 68.81
C ASP A 572 -8.64 -18.00 68.88
N LYS A 573 -8.69 -17.05 67.94
CA LYS A 573 -9.67 -15.96 67.93
C LYS A 573 -10.89 -16.24 67.06
N LYS A 574 -10.72 -16.91 65.92
CA LYS A 574 -11.77 -17.06 64.90
C LYS A 574 -11.52 -18.29 64.02
N VAL A 575 -12.61 -18.87 63.53
CA VAL A 575 -12.56 -19.87 62.45
C VAL A 575 -12.44 -19.16 61.10
N HIS A 576 -11.46 -19.57 60.30
CA HIS A 576 -11.24 -19.05 58.96
C HIS A 576 -11.38 -20.15 57.92
N GLU A 577 -11.94 -19.80 56.76
CA GLU A 577 -11.94 -20.64 55.56
C GLU A 577 -10.82 -20.17 54.64
N LEU A 578 -9.82 -21.02 54.43
CA LEU A 578 -8.62 -20.69 53.70
C LEU A 578 -8.67 -21.33 52.31
N ASN A 579 -8.70 -20.50 51.27
CA ASN A 579 -8.52 -20.95 49.89
C ASN A 579 -7.03 -20.88 49.54
N MET A 580 -6.40 -22.01 49.25
CA MET A 580 -4.97 -22.09 48.97
C MET A 580 -4.64 -23.07 47.84
N SER A 581 -3.39 -23.07 47.37
CA SER A 581 -2.93 -24.09 46.42
C SER A 581 -2.90 -25.48 47.09
N VAL A 582 -3.01 -26.55 46.30
CA VAL A 582 -2.95 -27.93 46.85
C VAL A 582 -1.65 -28.15 47.63
N TYR A 583 -0.51 -27.68 47.14
CA TYR A 583 0.77 -27.77 47.86
C TYR A 583 0.76 -27.04 49.21
N CYS A 584 0.19 -25.83 49.26
CA CYS A 584 -0.01 -25.14 50.54
C CYS A 584 -0.89 -25.96 51.48
N GLY A 585 -1.96 -26.59 50.97
CA GLY A 585 -2.86 -27.42 51.76
C GLY A 585 -2.18 -28.66 52.33
N ILE A 586 -1.39 -29.37 51.51
CA ILE A 586 -0.60 -30.54 51.96
C ILE A 586 0.34 -30.13 53.10
N VAL A 587 1.06 -29.02 52.95
CA VAL A 587 1.97 -28.52 53.99
C VAL A 587 1.22 -28.16 55.27
N VAL A 588 0.08 -27.48 55.18
CA VAL A 588 -0.71 -27.11 56.36
C VAL A 588 -1.27 -28.34 57.08
N LEU A 589 -1.67 -29.38 56.36
CA LEU A 589 -2.20 -30.61 56.95
C LEU A 589 -1.15 -31.42 57.71
N LEU A 590 0.14 -31.31 57.38
CA LEU A 590 1.22 -31.94 58.15
C LEU A 590 1.28 -31.45 59.60
N PHE A 591 0.95 -30.18 59.84
CA PHE A 591 0.93 -29.60 61.18
C PHE A 591 -0.28 -30.03 62.02
N GLY A 592 -1.16 -30.89 61.49
CA GLY A 592 -2.15 -31.60 62.28
C GLY A 592 -1.54 -32.77 63.09
N GLU A 593 -0.40 -33.30 62.65
CA GLU A 593 0.27 -34.47 63.26
C GLU A 593 1.64 -34.12 63.88
N HIS A 594 2.19 -32.95 63.53
CA HIS A 594 3.50 -32.49 63.97
C HIS A 594 3.47 -31.04 64.46
N ASP A 595 4.12 -30.75 65.58
CA ASP A 595 4.16 -29.39 66.14
C ASP A 595 5.18 -28.48 65.43
N GLU A 596 6.36 -29.01 65.10
CA GLU A 596 7.46 -28.28 64.45
C GLU A 596 8.14 -29.15 63.38
N LEU A 597 8.46 -28.56 62.22
CA LEU A 597 9.14 -29.25 61.11
C LEU A 597 10.18 -28.34 60.44
N THR A 598 11.32 -28.90 60.05
CA THR A 598 12.31 -28.19 59.21
C THR A 598 11.93 -28.24 57.73
N PHE A 599 12.47 -27.34 56.91
CA PHE A 599 12.29 -27.40 55.45
C PHE A 599 12.63 -28.78 54.88
N SER A 600 13.75 -29.36 55.28
CA SER A 600 14.22 -30.67 54.80
C SER A 600 13.27 -31.81 55.17
N GLN A 601 12.64 -31.75 56.36
CA GLN A 601 11.63 -32.72 56.78
C GLN A 601 10.33 -32.56 55.99
N ILE A 602 9.86 -31.33 55.78
CA ILE A 602 8.67 -31.07 54.95
C ILE A 602 8.90 -31.57 53.52
N GLU A 603 10.09 -31.36 52.96
CA GLU A 603 10.46 -31.87 51.65
C GLU A 603 10.40 -33.40 51.60
N MET A 604 10.98 -34.09 52.60
CA MET A 604 11.00 -35.55 52.66
C MET A 604 9.59 -36.15 52.81
N LEU A 605 8.75 -35.55 53.67
CA LEU A 605 7.40 -36.05 53.96
C LEU A 605 6.43 -35.81 52.79
N THR A 606 6.52 -34.66 52.12
CA THR A 606 5.58 -34.30 51.05
C THR A 606 6.06 -34.71 49.66
N LYS A 607 7.38 -34.83 49.46
CA LYS A 607 8.04 -34.97 48.16
C LYS A 607 7.65 -33.89 47.14
N ILE A 608 7.24 -32.71 47.61
CA ILE A 608 6.95 -31.57 46.72
C ILE A 608 8.26 -31.06 46.12
N PRO A 609 8.33 -30.77 44.81
CA PRO A 609 9.52 -30.21 44.19
C PRO A 609 10.01 -28.93 44.92
N LYS A 610 11.30 -28.89 45.27
CA LYS A 610 11.96 -27.76 45.96
C LYS A 610 11.48 -26.36 45.54
N PRO A 611 11.45 -25.98 44.24
CA PRO A 611 11.05 -24.63 43.85
C PRO A 611 9.58 -24.32 44.20
N ASP A 612 8.69 -25.30 44.10
CA ASP A 612 7.27 -25.15 44.43
C ASP A 612 7.04 -25.15 45.95
N LEU A 613 7.82 -25.96 46.69
CA LEU A 613 7.79 -25.98 48.15
C LEU A 613 8.24 -24.64 48.75
N ILE A 614 9.35 -24.07 48.25
CA ILE A 614 9.84 -22.75 48.66
C ILE A 614 8.75 -21.69 48.46
N ARG A 615 8.12 -21.64 47.27
CA ARG A 615 7.04 -20.68 46.99
C ARG A 615 5.83 -20.87 47.91
N SER A 616 5.49 -22.11 48.21
CA SER A 616 4.38 -22.47 49.10
C SER A 616 4.65 -22.00 50.53
N LEU A 617 5.83 -22.28 51.06
CA LEU A 617 6.25 -21.85 52.41
C LEU A 617 6.44 -20.32 52.51
N GLN A 618 6.94 -19.66 51.46
CA GLN A 618 6.98 -18.19 51.42
C GLN A 618 5.57 -17.58 51.53
N SER A 619 4.58 -18.21 50.89
CA SER A 619 3.18 -17.78 50.91
C SER A 619 2.51 -18.03 52.27
N LEU A 620 2.91 -19.09 52.98
CA LEU A 620 2.34 -19.50 54.27
C LEU A 620 3.03 -18.88 55.50
N ALA A 621 4.33 -18.57 55.43
CA ALA A 621 5.12 -18.16 56.60
C ALA A 621 5.69 -16.73 56.51
N VAL A 622 6.10 -16.31 55.31
CA VAL A 622 6.80 -15.04 55.12
C VAL A 622 5.83 -13.89 54.83
N ALA A 623 4.83 -14.16 53.99
CA ALA A 623 3.85 -13.18 53.52
C ALA A 623 3.03 -12.57 54.68
N PRO A 624 3.09 -11.24 54.93
CA PRO A 624 2.50 -10.64 56.14
C PRO A 624 1.00 -10.84 56.31
N ARG A 625 0.26 -11.01 55.20
CA ARG A 625 -1.21 -11.17 55.20
C ARG A 625 -1.65 -12.62 55.41
N THR A 626 -0.76 -13.58 55.29
CA THR A 626 -1.07 -15.02 55.24
C THR A 626 -0.05 -15.83 56.04
N ARG A 627 0.42 -15.29 57.18
CA ARG A 627 1.31 -15.99 58.13
C ARG A 627 0.56 -17.04 58.94
N ILE A 628 0.14 -18.09 58.26
CA ILE A 628 -0.49 -19.27 58.85
C ILE A 628 0.56 -20.13 59.56
N LEU A 629 1.81 -20.09 59.06
CA LEU A 629 2.97 -20.67 59.70
C LEU A 629 3.89 -19.58 60.25
N THR A 630 4.65 -19.89 61.28
CA THR A 630 5.75 -19.07 61.80
C THR A 630 7.07 -19.70 61.39
N LYS A 631 8.02 -18.86 60.97
CA LYS A 631 9.35 -19.29 60.53
C LYS A 631 10.41 -18.80 61.52
N THR A 632 11.31 -19.70 61.92
CA THR A 632 12.47 -19.40 62.77
C THR A 632 13.76 -19.89 62.10
N PRO A 633 14.75 -19.01 61.80
CA PRO A 633 14.74 -17.55 61.93
C PRO A 633 13.89 -16.86 60.84
N MET A 634 13.29 -15.72 61.18
CA MET A 634 12.45 -14.98 60.25
C MET A 634 13.28 -14.25 59.18
N SER A 635 13.18 -14.69 57.92
CA SER A 635 13.81 -14.05 56.77
C SER A 635 12.95 -14.21 55.50
N LYS A 636 13.31 -13.52 54.41
CA LYS A 636 12.59 -13.61 53.13
C LYS A 636 12.91 -14.88 52.33
N GLU A 637 14.12 -15.40 52.51
CA GLU A 637 14.61 -16.60 51.83
C GLU A 637 14.21 -17.84 52.63
N ILE A 638 14.29 -19.01 52.03
CA ILE A 638 14.00 -20.29 52.70
C ILE A 638 15.22 -21.17 52.56
N ASN A 639 15.78 -21.55 53.70
CA ASN A 639 16.95 -22.39 53.85
C ASN A 639 16.56 -23.79 54.35
N PRO A 640 17.42 -24.80 54.11
CA PRO A 640 17.14 -26.19 54.50
C PRO A 640 16.92 -26.42 56.00
N ASP A 641 17.54 -25.58 56.84
CA ASP A 641 17.51 -25.69 58.31
C ASP A 641 16.45 -24.80 58.97
N ASP A 642 15.67 -24.05 58.19
CA ASP A 642 14.62 -23.19 58.72
C ASP A 642 13.50 -24.04 59.34
N VAL A 643 13.09 -23.69 60.56
CA VAL A 643 12.03 -24.37 61.30
C VAL A 643 10.70 -23.64 61.09
N PHE A 644 9.65 -24.42 60.84
CA PHE A 644 8.29 -23.94 60.65
C PHE A 644 7.38 -24.51 61.74
N THR A 645 6.52 -23.67 62.30
CA THR A 645 5.51 -24.03 63.32
C THR A 645 4.16 -23.44 62.98
N PHE A 646 3.07 -24.03 63.48
CA PHE A 646 1.72 -23.52 63.21
C PHE A 646 1.42 -22.26 64.02
N ASN A 647 0.91 -21.20 63.38
CA ASN A 647 0.58 -19.94 64.03
C ASN A 647 -0.89 -19.90 64.51
N TYR A 648 -1.15 -20.41 65.71
CA TYR A 648 -2.49 -20.39 66.34
C TYR A 648 -3.05 -18.96 66.56
N ALA A 649 -2.17 -17.96 66.69
CA ALA A 649 -2.54 -16.56 66.91
C ALA A 649 -2.93 -15.81 65.63
N PHE A 650 -2.90 -16.45 64.45
CA PHE A 650 -3.30 -15.83 63.19
C PHE A 650 -4.75 -15.33 63.23
N SER A 651 -4.97 -14.12 62.69
CA SER A 651 -6.28 -13.50 62.60
C SER A 651 -6.35 -12.57 61.39
N SER A 652 -7.47 -12.60 60.67
CA SER A 652 -7.75 -11.74 59.53
C SER A 652 -9.11 -11.07 59.69
N SER A 653 -9.31 -9.89 59.12
CA SER A 653 -10.62 -9.23 59.10
C SER A 653 -11.65 -10.03 58.31
N MET A 654 -11.22 -10.78 57.29
CA MET A 654 -12.09 -11.58 56.43
C MET A 654 -12.25 -13.02 56.95
N THR A 655 -13.47 -13.53 56.96
CA THR A 655 -13.75 -14.94 57.32
C THR A 655 -13.19 -15.92 56.27
N LYS A 656 -13.29 -15.56 54.99
CA LYS A 656 -12.65 -16.26 53.87
C LYS A 656 -11.34 -15.58 53.52
N VAL A 657 -10.22 -16.29 53.63
CA VAL A 657 -8.88 -15.76 53.32
C VAL A 657 -8.31 -16.52 52.14
N LYS A 658 -7.84 -15.79 51.13
CA LYS A 658 -7.21 -16.38 49.95
C LYS A 658 -5.69 -16.30 50.07
N VAL A 659 -5.04 -17.45 50.15
CA VAL A 659 -3.59 -17.59 50.14
C VAL A 659 -3.13 -17.64 48.69
N MET A 660 -2.71 -16.49 48.17
CA MET A 660 -2.16 -16.41 46.82
C MET A 660 -0.71 -16.90 46.82
N THR A 661 -0.42 -17.92 46.02
CA THR A 661 0.96 -18.32 45.75
C THR A 661 1.72 -17.18 45.09
N VAL A 662 2.96 -16.95 45.53
CA VAL A 662 3.88 -15.98 44.90
C VAL A 662 4.23 -16.48 43.50
N VAL A 663 3.62 -15.88 42.48
CA VAL A 663 3.90 -16.20 41.07
C VAL A 663 4.30 -14.93 40.33
N ASN A 664 5.42 -14.98 39.62
CA ASN A 664 5.81 -13.93 38.69
C ASN A 664 4.84 -13.95 37.50
N LYS A 665 4.20 -12.81 37.23
CA LYS A 665 3.23 -12.68 36.12
C LYS A 665 3.91 -12.57 34.75
N VAL A 666 5.17 -12.15 34.73
CA VAL A 666 6.02 -12.03 33.54
C VAL A 666 7.11 -13.09 33.66
N GLU A 667 7.38 -13.81 32.58
CA GLU A 667 8.46 -14.80 32.55
C GLU A 667 9.79 -14.09 32.82
N THR A 668 10.58 -14.65 33.73
CA THR A 668 11.97 -14.23 33.92
C THR A 668 12.77 -14.51 32.65
N ASP A 669 13.91 -13.83 32.45
CA ASP A 669 14.72 -14.05 31.23
C ASP A 669 15.19 -15.50 31.09
N SER A 670 15.40 -16.22 32.21
CA SER A 670 15.67 -17.66 32.22
C SER A 670 14.46 -18.51 31.78
N GLU A 671 13.25 -18.16 32.22
CA GLU A 671 12.02 -18.82 31.76
C GLU A 671 11.77 -18.54 30.27
N ARG A 672 12.03 -17.31 29.81
CA ARG A 672 11.91 -16.93 28.40
C ARG A 672 12.86 -17.74 27.52
N SER A 673 14.13 -17.92 27.93
CA SER A 673 15.09 -18.77 27.18
C SER A 673 14.58 -20.19 27.03
N LYS A 674 14.06 -20.81 28.10
CA LYS A 674 13.49 -22.15 28.05
C LYS A 674 12.25 -22.24 27.17
N THR A 675 11.41 -21.20 27.18
CA THR A 675 10.25 -21.10 26.30
C THR A 675 10.70 -21.06 24.83
N LEU A 676 11.71 -20.24 24.50
CA LEU A 676 12.28 -20.14 23.16
C LEU A 676 12.92 -21.45 22.70
N GLU A 677 13.73 -22.10 23.54
CA GLU A 677 14.33 -23.40 23.23
C GLU A 677 13.26 -24.46 22.91
N LYS A 678 12.18 -24.52 23.69
CA LYS A 678 11.09 -25.47 23.44
C LYS A 678 10.36 -25.16 22.12
N VAL A 679 10.17 -23.89 21.78
CA VAL A 679 9.60 -23.47 20.50
C VAL A 679 10.52 -23.88 19.35
N ASP A 680 11.83 -23.68 19.49
CA ASP A 680 12.82 -24.06 18.47
C ASP A 680 12.90 -25.57 18.27
N GLU A 681 12.76 -26.39 19.33
CA GLU A 681 12.59 -27.84 19.17
C GLU A 681 11.30 -28.20 18.42
N ASP A 682 10.16 -27.59 18.77
CA ASP A 682 8.89 -27.81 18.08
C ASP A 682 8.98 -27.47 16.58
N ARG A 683 9.68 -26.37 16.23
CA ARG A 683 9.94 -25.93 14.85
C ARG A 683 10.73 -26.95 14.03
N LYS A 684 11.66 -27.70 14.65
CA LYS A 684 12.42 -28.76 13.95
C LYS A 684 11.48 -29.86 13.45
N PHE A 685 10.57 -30.32 14.30
CA PHE A 685 9.62 -31.37 13.93
C PHE A 685 8.62 -30.88 12.88
N GLU A 686 8.18 -29.62 12.97
CA GLU A 686 7.28 -29.03 11.97
C GLU A 686 7.96 -28.92 10.60
N LEU A 687 9.23 -28.50 10.55
CA LEU A 687 10.01 -28.46 9.31
C LEU A 687 10.25 -29.85 8.72
N ASP A 688 10.64 -30.82 9.54
CA ASP A 688 10.84 -32.19 9.06
C ASP A 688 9.57 -32.73 8.42
N ALA A 689 8.43 -32.55 9.08
CA ALA A 689 7.13 -32.99 8.57
C ALA A 689 6.73 -32.25 7.28
N ALA A 690 7.02 -30.95 7.17
CA ALA A 690 6.76 -30.16 5.97
C ALA A 690 7.63 -30.59 4.79
N ILE A 691 8.94 -30.75 4.99
CA ILE A 691 9.89 -31.22 3.97
C ILE A 691 9.49 -32.60 3.46
N VAL A 692 9.21 -33.55 4.38
CA VAL A 692 8.78 -34.90 4.02
C VAL A 692 7.45 -34.86 3.25
N ARG A 693 6.51 -33.99 3.61
CA ARG A 693 5.24 -33.84 2.88
C ARG A 693 5.43 -33.35 1.45
N VAL A 694 6.30 -32.35 1.24
CA VAL A 694 6.65 -31.84 -0.10
C VAL A 694 7.29 -32.97 -0.92
N MET A 695 8.31 -33.61 -0.37
CA MET A 695 9.08 -34.64 -1.06
C MET A 695 8.24 -35.89 -1.35
N LYS A 696 7.34 -36.28 -0.46
CA LYS A 696 6.39 -37.38 -0.71
C LYS A 696 5.45 -37.09 -1.87
N SER A 697 5.01 -35.82 -2.02
CA SER A 697 4.12 -35.40 -3.10
C SER A 697 4.84 -35.24 -4.44
N ARG A 698 6.02 -34.62 -4.46
CA ARG A 698 6.77 -34.32 -5.68
C ARG A 698 7.69 -35.45 -6.14
N LYS A 699 8.08 -36.34 -5.23
CA LYS A 699 9.10 -37.41 -5.38
C LYS A 699 10.51 -36.91 -5.66
N THR A 700 10.66 -35.88 -6.49
CA THR A 700 11.94 -35.25 -6.85
C THR A 700 11.80 -33.73 -6.79
N ALA A 701 12.74 -33.02 -6.18
CA ALA A 701 12.71 -31.54 -6.14
C ALA A 701 14.13 -30.95 -6.05
N THR A 702 14.32 -29.77 -6.65
CA THR A 702 15.55 -28.99 -6.47
C THR A 702 15.59 -28.32 -5.11
N TYR A 703 16.77 -27.94 -4.62
CA TYR A 703 16.93 -27.21 -3.36
C TYR A 703 16.05 -25.95 -3.28
N ASN A 704 16.05 -25.13 -4.34
CA ASN A 704 15.30 -23.88 -4.36
C ASN A 704 13.78 -24.11 -4.35
N GLU A 705 13.31 -25.12 -5.08
CA GLU A 705 11.89 -25.51 -5.06
C GLU A 705 11.49 -26.03 -3.68
N LEU A 706 12.30 -26.91 -3.08
CA LEU A 706 12.03 -27.49 -1.78
C LEU A 706 12.00 -26.41 -0.69
N VAL A 707 12.93 -25.46 -0.70
CA VAL A 707 12.93 -24.31 0.21
C VAL A 707 11.67 -23.46 0.03
N SER A 708 11.34 -23.08 -1.21
CA SER A 708 10.17 -22.25 -1.50
C SER A 708 8.87 -22.92 -1.06
N GLU A 709 8.68 -24.20 -1.37
CA GLU A 709 7.47 -24.93 -0.97
C GLU A 709 7.40 -25.20 0.54
N THR A 710 8.54 -25.49 1.18
CA THR A 710 8.59 -25.68 2.64
C THR A 710 8.21 -24.39 3.36
N VAL A 711 8.74 -23.24 2.93
CA VAL A 711 8.37 -21.91 3.47
C VAL A 711 6.88 -21.64 3.25
N ARG A 712 6.31 -22.02 2.11
CA ARG A 712 4.87 -21.86 1.83
C ARG A 712 3.99 -22.72 2.75
N LEU A 713 4.41 -23.94 3.06
CA LEU A 713 3.66 -24.85 3.94
C LEU A 713 3.76 -24.45 5.42
N VAL A 714 4.94 -23.97 5.85
CA VAL A 714 5.19 -23.52 7.21
C VAL A 714 4.82 -22.03 7.30
N ALA A 715 3.52 -21.76 7.39
CA ALA A 715 2.99 -20.39 7.48
C ALA A 715 3.00 -19.81 8.92
N ARG A 716 3.40 -20.62 9.92
CA ARG A 716 3.35 -20.25 11.35
C ARG A 716 4.57 -19.44 11.82
N PHE A 717 5.71 -19.62 11.17
CA PHE A 717 6.94 -18.89 11.43
C PHE A 717 7.75 -18.79 10.13
N LYS A 718 8.75 -17.90 10.07
CA LYS A 718 9.59 -17.76 8.87
C LYS A 718 10.92 -18.49 9.05
N PRO A 719 11.06 -19.74 8.58
CA PRO A 719 12.32 -20.48 8.71
C PRO A 719 13.44 -19.82 7.88
N SER A 720 14.65 -19.77 8.43
CA SER A 720 15.82 -19.33 7.67
C SER A 720 16.23 -20.42 6.66
N PRO A 721 16.77 -20.05 5.48
CA PRO A 721 17.26 -21.04 4.51
C PRO A 721 18.33 -21.97 5.10
N GLN A 722 19.17 -21.45 5.99
CA GLN A 722 20.18 -22.24 6.71
C GLN A 722 19.54 -23.29 7.63
N PHE A 723 18.44 -22.93 8.30
CA PHE A 723 17.74 -23.87 9.18
C PHE A 723 17.09 -24.99 8.37
N ILE A 724 16.46 -24.68 7.23
CA ILE A 724 15.91 -25.69 6.31
C ILE A 724 17.01 -26.62 5.81
N LYS A 725 18.15 -26.07 5.38
CA LYS A 725 19.30 -26.87 4.91
C LYS A 725 19.76 -27.88 5.97
N LYS A 726 19.90 -27.44 7.23
CA LYS A 726 20.28 -28.32 8.34
C LYS A 726 19.25 -29.44 8.57
N ARG A 727 17.95 -29.15 8.40
CA ARG A 727 16.89 -30.18 8.50
C ARG A 727 16.94 -31.17 7.34
N ILE A 728 17.19 -30.70 6.12
CA ILE A 728 17.40 -31.59 4.95
C ILE A 728 18.57 -32.53 5.20
N GLU A 729 19.69 -32.04 5.75
CA GLU A 729 20.85 -32.87 6.12
C GLU A 729 20.46 -33.96 7.13
N THR A 730 19.71 -33.62 8.19
CA THR A 730 19.20 -34.62 9.14
C THR A 730 18.25 -35.63 8.47
N LEU A 731 17.46 -35.23 7.47
CA LEU A 731 16.56 -36.14 6.75
C LEU A 731 17.28 -37.04 5.75
N LEU A 732 18.41 -36.59 5.18
CA LEU A 732 19.32 -37.42 4.40
C LEU A 732 19.98 -38.48 5.29
N GLU A 733 20.48 -38.10 6.47
CA GLU A 733 21.07 -39.02 7.45
C GLU A 733 20.07 -40.08 7.94
N ARG A 734 18.79 -39.72 8.01
CA ARG A 734 17.70 -40.62 8.40
C ARG A 734 17.09 -41.39 7.22
N GLU A 735 17.70 -41.31 6.04
CA GLU A 735 17.29 -42.02 4.82
C GLU A 735 15.84 -41.73 4.36
N TYR A 736 15.30 -40.55 4.70
CA TYR A 736 14.03 -40.09 4.13
C TYR A 736 14.21 -39.51 2.72
N LEU A 737 15.41 -39.00 2.44
CA LEU A 737 15.78 -38.34 1.19
C LEU A 737 17.12 -38.89 0.69
N GLN A 738 17.36 -38.78 -0.61
CA GLN A 738 18.65 -39.01 -1.25
C GLN A 738 19.02 -37.81 -2.11
N ARG A 739 20.32 -37.57 -2.34
CA ARG A 739 20.76 -36.66 -3.40
C ARG A 739 20.80 -37.41 -4.72
N ASP A 740 20.53 -36.71 -5.82
CA ASP A 740 20.74 -37.26 -7.15
C ASP A 740 22.24 -37.58 -7.38
N ASP A 741 22.50 -38.65 -8.13
CA ASP A 741 23.85 -39.14 -8.40
C ASP A 741 24.62 -38.20 -9.34
N ASN A 742 23.92 -37.46 -10.20
CA ASN A 742 24.50 -36.55 -11.19
C ASN A 742 24.41 -35.08 -10.74
N ASP A 743 23.34 -34.68 -10.06
CA ASP A 743 23.13 -33.29 -9.61
C ASP A 743 22.87 -33.18 -8.10
N ARG A 744 23.88 -32.69 -7.36
CA ARG A 744 23.79 -32.47 -5.91
C ARG A 744 22.75 -31.44 -5.46
N THR A 745 22.18 -30.67 -6.37
CA THR A 745 21.10 -29.71 -6.09
C THR A 745 19.71 -30.34 -6.13
N VAL A 746 19.60 -31.58 -6.59
CA VAL A 746 18.35 -32.35 -6.69
C VAL A 746 18.27 -33.37 -5.56
N TYR A 747 17.09 -33.49 -4.97
CA TYR A 747 16.77 -34.46 -3.94
C TYR A 747 15.66 -35.41 -4.39
N HIS A 748 15.76 -36.67 -3.98
CA HIS A 748 14.79 -37.74 -4.23
C HIS A 748 14.20 -38.24 -2.92
N TYR A 749 12.91 -38.58 -2.93
CA TYR A 749 12.22 -39.18 -1.78
C TYR A 749 12.40 -40.70 -1.77
N LEU A 750 12.83 -41.26 -0.64
CA LEU A 750 13.21 -42.68 -0.54
C LEU A 750 12.11 -43.61 0.02
N ALA A 751 11.02 -43.06 0.56
CA ALA A 751 9.99 -43.83 1.28
C ALA A 751 8.65 -44.01 0.55
#